data_AF-A0A6I9N214-F1
#
_entry.id   AF-A0A6I9N214-F1
#
_cell.length_a   1.000
_cell.length_b   1.000
_cell.length_c   1.000
_cell.angle_alpha   90.00
_cell.angle_beta   90.00
_cell.angle_gamma   90.00
#
_symmetry.space_group_name_H-M   'P 1'
#
loop_
_entity.id
_entity.type
_entity.pdbx_description
1 polymer ?
#
loop_
_entity_poly.entity_id
_entity_poly.type
_entity_poly.pdbx_seq_one_letter_code
_entity_poly.pdbx_strand_id
1 'polypeptide(L)'
;MSRSFSRSACDKQSLSLKPVHRSRKWFCHRWVEQRGKERRETKRLGKRDNQRGSAVLHVCLERVGQLELWLQEAQRSLVAGGAAAGATTMQDSVEQQLLTCQDMFLEIERRVSSLAALGPAADQQQQDEAAELLSSKLELLKANLVSFQQLLQDRQGEERTLTHTETQGQKSAAQSERHLESRLRRSSSVQEIFSSPRNKLLRQSSLQQQKELEQQLTEQRGLTQAIALQGGRGRLHSPDTEDQSPLSPRWPPAGSAVHEDAAHRKWDGLHSQLLSLEESWLLPPSEVTDSSTRHSDGTAGRVIGTQTLKELQTHISQLRELGLTATEALSQASSVDGSHETLDEGLFHLLHGASLSLSSFNNLLHSPAGTTHEEDTQLRLLQLQSLSAALASLGSELSSQGSEVSRVLGSERGQQCVEALCRVLCVVQAALSSREQQLTHLQEEAAQQQIQLNELHAAFTSNQATAHQIIHEFNGSLGLNKQIQAVVQMQESLQQQVEQVSSLMEEAHRHHLPASLIQQASQLQDELDTSLGGVRSRCEELKHSVELQQQYERLVLSLQELLVLGPERLEQKPDAELRDRAHLQQQLSSHTKFFQFLGHHFRILQNLTHRVPESTLQRWQGVVMGLQVEIARLHQQGLDQGTRMQETLQMWSQWEEDRAWSDSLLSPIETSSIKMHNEGNSEERISEKLSVYQELRGVLQENKARFSRMLEAGLRLQEVGCRGVGVANSKLEARWRALHKKVEHQCTNVDKKRKLRSRFLRDSAVLADWMGGAREMIDRCQLSVSAEEEMDVEQRRDHYFQFVVLTKRMEAKSGLKVAVNGAGTQLLQMREEEDGDLEINLEDKETSEPDLCSINAQLRQMELDWSRLLADVPVTQQALHK
;
A
#
# COMPACT_ATOMS: atom_id res chain seq x y z
N MET A 1 52.42 5.41 -53.78
CA MET A 1 53.02 4.38 -52.91
C MET A 1 51.87 3.75 -52.14
N SER A 2 51.22 2.65 -52.56
CA SER A 2 51.67 1.48 -53.35
C SER A 2 52.65 0.61 -52.55
N ARG A 3 52.50 -0.72 -52.40
CA ARG A 3 51.58 -1.75 -52.99
C ARG A 3 50.83 -2.46 -51.81
N SER A 4 50.07 -3.57 -51.83
CA SER A 4 49.45 -4.60 -52.74
C SER A 4 48.57 -5.49 -51.82
N PHE A 5 47.58 -6.33 -52.18
CA PHE A 5 46.91 -6.82 -53.41
C PHE A 5 45.49 -7.35 -52.99
N SER A 6 44.42 -7.40 -53.81
CA SER A 6 44.01 -8.47 -54.76
C SER A 6 44.19 -9.93 -54.28
N ARG A 7 43.25 -10.90 -54.45
CA ARG A 7 41.95 -10.93 -55.17
C ARG A 7 41.11 -12.20 -54.82
N SER A 8 39.77 -12.08 -54.87
CA SER A 8 38.82 -12.99 -55.57
C SER A 8 38.58 -14.48 -55.20
N ALA A 9 37.45 -14.73 -54.51
CA ALA A 9 36.30 -15.57 -54.94
C ALA A 9 36.33 -17.13 -55.03
N CYS A 10 35.09 -17.67 -55.15
CA CYS A 10 34.62 -18.98 -55.65
C CYS A 10 34.34 -20.16 -54.69
N ASP A 11 33.04 -20.48 -54.66
CA ASP A 11 32.32 -21.65 -54.12
C ASP A 11 32.91 -23.05 -54.38
N LYS A 12 32.53 -24.01 -53.51
CA LYS A 12 31.64 -25.13 -53.92
C LYS A 12 31.02 -25.90 -52.75
N GLN A 13 29.92 -26.59 -53.05
CA GLN A 13 29.05 -27.32 -52.11
C GLN A 13 29.37 -28.84 -52.04
N SER A 14 28.59 -29.54 -51.20
CA SER A 14 28.13 -30.94 -51.37
C SER A 14 28.79 -32.07 -50.57
N LEU A 15 28.12 -32.42 -49.46
CA LEU A 15 27.66 -33.77 -49.07
C LEU A 15 28.64 -34.98 -49.14
N SER A 16 28.84 -35.67 -48.01
CA SER A 16 28.19 -36.98 -47.81
C SER A 16 28.17 -37.46 -46.35
N LEU A 17 27.32 -38.46 -46.11
CA LEU A 17 27.07 -39.24 -44.88
C LEU A 17 28.18 -40.30 -44.67
N LYS A 18 28.35 -41.02 -43.55
CA LYS A 18 27.88 -40.99 -42.15
C LYS A 18 28.84 -41.91 -41.34
N PRO A 19 29.16 -41.65 -40.07
CA PRO A 19 29.84 -42.64 -39.21
C PRO A 19 28.83 -43.61 -38.57
N VAL A 20 29.32 -44.56 -37.74
CA VAL A 20 29.00 -44.69 -36.28
C VAL A 20 29.06 -46.15 -35.78
N HIS A 21 29.64 -46.39 -34.59
CA HIS A 21 29.53 -47.63 -33.79
C HIS A 21 30.76 -48.56 -33.93
N ARG A 22 31.54 -49.11 -32.98
CA ARG A 22 31.54 -49.42 -31.52
C ARG A 22 33.05 -49.50 -31.13
N SER A 23 33.57 -49.24 -29.93
CA SER A 23 33.02 -49.59 -28.60
C SER A 23 33.22 -48.54 -27.49
N ARG A 24 33.84 -47.38 -27.77
CA ARG A 24 34.08 -46.32 -26.75
C ARG A 24 32.81 -45.69 -26.14
N LYS A 25 31.60 -45.97 -26.66
CA LYS A 25 30.36 -45.36 -26.16
C LYS A 25 29.82 -45.96 -24.85
N TRP A 26 30.10 -47.22 -24.52
CA TRP A 26 29.33 -47.95 -23.49
C TRP A 26 29.52 -47.40 -22.07
N PHE A 27 30.76 -47.11 -21.66
CA PHE A 27 31.04 -46.53 -20.34
C PHE A 27 30.55 -45.07 -20.23
N CYS A 28 30.66 -44.30 -21.30
CA CYS A 28 30.26 -42.90 -21.32
C CYS A 28 28.73 -42.75 -21.29
N HIS A 29 27.98 -43.62 -21.97
CA HIS A 29 26.51 -43.56 -21.98
C HIS A 29 25.94 -43.77 -20.57
N ARG A 30 26.31 -44.86 -19.89
CA ARG A 30 25.74 -45.17 -18.56
C ARG A 30 25.99 -44.04 -17.55
N TRP A 31 27.16 -43.40 -17.56
CA TRP A 31 27.47 -42.31 -16.61
C TRP A 31 26.74 -40.99 -16.93
N VAL A 32 26.58 -40.67 -18.23
CA VAL A 32 25.78 -39.52 -18.69
C VAL A 32 24.27 -39.76 -18.49
N GLU A 33 23.82 -41.01 -18.56
CA GLU A 33 22.43 -41.42 -18.41
C GLU A 33 22.01 -41.57 -16.94
N GLN A 34 22.94 -41.91 -16.05
CA GLN A 34 22.75 -41.83 -14.59
C GLN A 34 22.53 -40.37 -14.15
N ARG A 35 23.48 -39.47 -14.44
CA ARG A 35 23.30 -38.02 -14.17
C ARG A 35 22.19 -37.41 -15.01
N GLY A 36 21.88 -37.98 -16.16
CA GLY A 36 20.73 -37.62 -17.01
C GLY A 36 19.39 -37.98 -16.38
N LYS A 37 19.31 -39.07 -15.60
CA LYS A 37 18.15 -39.39 -14.75
C LYS A 37 18.11 -38.49 -13.53
N GLU A 38 19.17 -38.40 -12.72
CA GLU A 38 19.18 -37.54 -11.52
C GLU A 38 18.84 -36.07 -11.83
N ARG A 39 19.37 -35.51 -12.93
CA ARG A 39 19.08 -34.14 -13.39
C ARG A 39 17.72 -33.97 -14.07
N ARG A 40 16.98 -35.07 -14.28
CA ARG A 40 15.54 -35.10 -14.65
C ARG A 40 14.65 -35.39 -13.44
N GLU A 41 15.10 -36.20 -12.47
CA GLU A 41 14.43 -36.49 -11.20
C GLU A 41 14.35 -35.22 -10.36
N THR A 42 15.48 -34.56 -10.11
CA THR A 42 15.57 -33.26 -9.41
C THR A 42 14.75 -32.17 -10.11
N LYS A 43 14.79 -32.09 -11.45
CA LYS A 43 13.94 -31.19 -12.24
C LYS A 43 12.45 -31.59 -12.25
N ARG A 44 12.08 -32.82 -11.90
CA ARG A 44 10.68 -33.29 -11.74
C ARG A 44 10.18 -33.23 -10.30
N LEU A 45 11.08 -33.11 -9.33
CA LEU A 45 10.79 -32.74 -7.95
C LEU A 45 10.60 -31.24 -7.87
N GLY A 46 11.65 -30.44 -8.14
CA GLY A 46 11.56 -28.98 -8.12
C GLY A 46 10.45 -28.37 -9.00
N LYS A 47 10.12 -28.98 -10.15
CA LYS A 47 8.97 -28.53 -10.95
C LYS A 47 7.61 -28.94 -10.37
N ARG A 48 7.51 -30.04 -9.61
CA ARG A 48 6.31 -30.39 -8.83
C ARG A 48 6.17 -29.51 -7.59
N ASP A 49 7.26 -29.23 -6.90
CA ASP A 49 7.25 -28.39 -5.70
C ASP A 49 6.96 -26.92 -6.05
N ASN A 50 7.51 -26.40 -7.16
CA ASN A 50 7.12 -25.09 -7.69
C ASN A 50 5.65 -25.06 -8.16
N GLN A 51 5.19 -26.08 -8.91
CA GLN A 51 3.76 -26.19 -9.25
C GLN A 51 2.85 -26.26 -8.02
N ARG A 52 3.33 -26.84 -6.91
CA ARG A 52 2.62 -26.88 -5.63
C ARG A 52 2.59 -25.51 -4.94
N GLY A 53 3.71 -24.77 -4.97
CA GLY A 53 3.79 -23.41 -4.46
C GLY A 53 2.85 -22.44 -5.21
N SER A 54 2.95 -22.43 -6.53
CA SER A 54 2.07 -21.65 -7.43
C SER A 54 0.59 -22.00 -7.25
N ALA A 55 0.25 -23.30 -7.14
CA ALA A 55 -1.13 -23.72 -6.91
C ALA A 55 -1.67 -23.29 -5.53
N VAL A 56 -0.84 -23.32 -4.47
CA VAL A 56 -1.24 -22.83 -3.14
C VAL A 56 -1.46 -21.31 -3.16
N LEU A 57 -0.58 -20.54 -3.81
CA LEU A 57 -0.74 -19.10 -4.00
C LEU A 57 -2.03 -18.76 -4.78
N HIS A 58 -2.32 -19.46 -5.87
CA HIS A 58 -3.55 -19.26 -6.64
C HIS A 58 -4.80 -19.51 -5.78
N VAL A 59 -4.82 -20.60 -5.00
CA VAL A 59 -5.95 -20.91 -4.10
C VAL A 59 -6.07 -19.88 -2.97
N CYS A 60 -4.97 -19.32 -2.47
CA CYS A 60 -5.02 -18.21 -1.52
C CYS A 60 -5.58 -16.93 -2.15
N LEU A 61 -5.15 -16.55 -3.36
CA LEU A 61 -5.67 -15.39 -4.10
C LEU A 61 -7.16 -15.54 -4.43
N GLU A 62 -7.62 -16.74 -4.78
CA GLU A 62 -9.04 -17.04 -5.01
C GLU A 62 -9.87 -16.90 -3.73
N ARG A 63 -9.35 -17.39 -2.59
CA ARG A 63 -10.00 -17.27 -1.28
C ARG A 63 -10.04 -15.83 -0.77
N VAL A 64 -9.00 -15.05 -1.07
CA VAL A 64 -8.93 -13.60 -0.88
C VAL A 64 -9.97 -12.86 -1.72
N GLY A 65 -10.16 -13.24 -2.99
CA GLY A 65 -11.24 -12.67 -3.83
C GLY A 65 -12.65 -12.97 -3.29
N GLN A 66 -12.86 -14.15 -2.70
CA GLN A 66 -14.13 -14.50 -2.03
C GLN A 66 -14.36 -13.65 -0.77
N LEU A 67 -13.31 -13.38 0.01
CA LEU A 67 -13.33 -12.48 1.17
C LEU A 67 -13.62 -11.01 0.79
N GLU A 68 -12.98 -10.50 -0.27
CA GLU A 68 -13.22 -9.14 -0.80
C GLU A 68 -14.68 -8.96 -1.24
N LEU A 69 -15.22 -9.93 -1.96
CA LEU A 69 -16.61 -9.89 -2.46
C LEU A 69 -17.62 -9.97 -1.31
N TRP A 70 -17.34 -10.80 -0.29
CA TRP A 70 -18.16 -10.86 0.92
C TRP A 70 -18.19 -9.53 1.69
N LEU A 71 -17.03 -8.91 1.97
CA LEU A 71 -16.99 -7.65 2.71
C LEU A 71 -17.78 -6.54 2.01
N GLN A 72 -17.70 -6.47 0.67
CA GLN A 72 -18.48 -5.51 -0.10
C GLN A 72 -19.99 -5.76 0.03
N GLU A 73 -20.44 -7.02 0.00
CA GLU A 73 -21.87 -7.35 0.11
C GLU A 73 -22.40 -7.17 1.53
N ALA A 74 -21.59 -7.47 2.55
CA ALA A 74 -21.88 -7.18 3.93
C ALA A 74 -21.97 -5.65 4.18
N GLN A 75 -21.07 -4.86 3.60
CA GLN A 75 -21.12 -3.39 3.68
C GLN A 75 -22.34 -2.81 2.96
N ARG A 76 -22.69 -3.30 1.76
CA ARG A 76 -23.95 -2.95 1.06
C ARG A 76 -25.17 -3.28 1.91
N SER A 77 -25.21 -4.46 2.51
CA SER A 77 -26.31 -4.91 3.38
C SER A 77 -26.45 -4.04 4.62
N LEU A 78 -25.34 -3.66 5.26
CA LEU A 78 -25.31 -2.81 6.44
C LEU A 78 -25.87 -1.40 6.14
N VAL A 79 -25.53 -0.84 4.98
CA VAL A 79 -25.99 0.48 4.50
C VAL A 79 -27.44 0.43 4.01
N ALA A 80 -27.87 -0.64 3.33
CA ALA A 80 -29.24 -0.82 2.85
C ALA A 80 -30.23 -1.13 3.98
N GLY A 81 -29.78 -1.75 5.07
CA GLY A 81 -30.57 -2.10 6.26
C GLY A 81 -30.95 -0.91 7.16
N GLY A 82 -31.29 0.23 6.58
CA GLY A 82 -31.72 1.44 7.31
C GLY A 82 -33.21 1.49 7.68
N ALA A 83 -34.05 0.58 7.15
CA ALA A 83 -35.50 0.68 7.28
C ALA A 83 -36.26 -0.68 7.24
N ALA A 84 -35.92 -1.64 8.11
CA ALA A 84 -36.76 -2.82 8.38
C ALA A 84 -36.49 -3.41 9.77
N ALA A 85 -37.55 -3.91 10.44
CA ALA A 85 -37.41 -4.61 11.72
C ALA A 85 -36.95 -6.06 11.51
N GLY A 86 -35.67 -6.33 11.80
CA GLY A 86 -35.07 -7.67 11.65
C GLY A 86 -33.67 -7.82 12.27
N ALA A 87 -33.32 -6.98 13.26
CA ALA A 87 -31.95 -6.80 13.75
C ALA A 87 -31.28 -8.09 14.23
N THR A 88 -31.94 -8.87 15.10
CA THR A 88 -31.34 -10.04 15.76
C THR A 88 -30.98 -11.16 14.77
N THR A 89 -31.88 -11.51 13.84
CA THR A 89 -31.62 -12.57 12.85
C THR A 89 -30.59 -12.17 11.79
N MET A 90 -30.46 -10.87 11.49
CA MET A 90 -29.36 -10.38 10.66
C MET A 90 -28.02 -10.39 11.42
N GLN A 91 -28.01 -10.03 12.70
CA GLN A 91 -26.77 -9.98 13.49
C GLN A 91 -26.15 -11.38 13.67
N ASP A 92 -26.94 -12.39 14.03
CA ASP A 92 -26.43 -13.78 14.15
C ASP A 92 -25.81 -14.27 12.83
N SER A 93 -26.40 -13.89 11.69
CA SER A 93 -25.88 -14.22 10.35
C SER A 93 -24.55 -13.53 10.05
N VAL A 94 -24.41 -12.25 10.42
CA VAL A 94 -23.16 -11.48 10.25
C VAL A 94 -22.08 -11.98 11.21
N GLU A 95 -22.40 -12.28 12.48
CA GLU A 95 -21.45 -12.89 13.41
C GLU A 95 -20.99 -14.28 12.93
N GLN A 96 -21.90 -15.10 12.38
CA GLN A 96 -21.54 -16.41 11.82
C GLN A 96 -20.65 -16.33 10.57
N GLN A 97 -20.86 -15.33 9.71
CA GLN A 97 -20.01 -15.08 8.54
C GLN A 97 -18.65 -14.47 8.92
N LEU A 98 -18.58 -13.60 9.93
CA LEU A 98 -17.31 -13.06 10.45
C LEU A 98 -16.34 -14.15 10.92
N LEU A 99 -16.84 -15.20 11.58
CA LEU A 99 -16.01 -16.36 11.97
C LEU A 99 -15.57 -17.16 10.76
N THR A 100 -16.46 -17.34 9.78
CA THR A 100 -16.12 -17.99 8.52
C THR A 100 -14.99 -17.24 7.81
N CYS A 101 -14.97 -15.90 7.91
CA CYS A 101 -13.86 -15.09 7.43
C CYS A 101 -12.58 -15.28 8.27
N GLN A 102 -12.67 -15.30 9.60
CA GLN A 102 -11.52 -15.56 10.49
C GLN A 102 -10.90 -16.94 10.25
N ASP A 103 -11.70 -17.99 10.09
CA ASP A 103 -11.26 -19.33 9.71
C ASP A 103 -10.57 -19.34 8.34
N MET A 104 -11.06 -18.55 7.37
CA MET A 104 -10.40 -18.38 6.07
C MET A 104 -9.08 -17.62 6.17
N PHE A 105 -8.97 -16.58 7.01
CA PHE A 105 -7.70 -15.89 7.27
C PHE A 105 -6.68 -16.82 7.93
N LEU A 106 -7.07 -17.54 8.99
CA LEU A 106 -6.21 -18.53 9.66
C LEU A 106 -5.79 -19.66 8.71
N GLU A 107 -6.65 -20.08 7.79
CA GLU A 107 -6.27 -21.03 6.74
C GLU A 107 -5.29 -20.43 5.72
N ILE A 108 -5.45 -19.18 5.30
CA ILE A 108 -4.51 -18.50 4.40
C ILE A 108 -3.15 -18.33 5.11
N GLU A 109 -3.11 -17.86 6.35
CA GLU A 109 -1.89 -17.75 7.16
C GLU A 109 -1.17 -19.10 7.26
N ARG A 110 -1.88 -20.16 7.67
CA ARG A 110 -1.33 -21.53 7.76
C ARG A 110 -0.79 -22.03 6.40
N ARG A 111 -1.40 -21.63 5.28
CA ARG A 111 -0.93 -21.97 3.93
C ARG A 111 0.29 -21.14 3.53
N VAL A 112 0.34 -19.85 3.86
CA VAL A 112 1.51 -18.98 3.64
C VAL A 112 2.71 -19.43 4.49
N SER A 113 2.52 -19.80 5.76
CA SER A 113 3.58 -20.43 6.57
C SER A 113 4.08 -21.74 5.96
N SER A 114 3.20 -22.51 5.28
CA SER A 114 3.62 -23.72 4.56
C SER A 114 4.38 -23.46 3.25
N LEU A 115 4.27 -22.24 2.69
CA LEU A 115 5.11 -21.78 1.58
C LEU A 115 6.48 -21.30 2.09
N ALA A 116 6.54 -20.59 3.22
CA ALA A 116 7.80 -20.14 3.83
C ALA A 116 8.72 -21.31 4.25
N ALA A 117 8.17 -22.51 4.46
CA ALA A 117 8.92 -23.75 4.71
C ALA A 117 9.53 -24.40 3.44
N LEU A 118 9.20 -23.90 2.24
CA LEU A 118 9.76 -24.37 0.96
C LEU A 118 10.84 -23.38 0.49
N GLY A 119 12.10 -23.80 0.56
CA GLY A 119 13.26 -22.94 0.26
C GLY A 119 13.32 -22.43 -1.19
N PRO A 120 14.08 -21.35 -1.44
CA PRO A 120 14.05 -20.58 -2.68
C PRO A 120 14.41 -21.40 -3.92
N ALA A 121 13.65 -21.21 -5.00
CA ALA A 121 13.71 -22.01 -6.22
C ALA A 121 13.56 -21.15 -7.49
N ALA A 122 14.05 -21.67 -8.62
CA ALA A 122 14.56 -20.86 -9.73
C ALA A 122 13.54 -20.10 -10.62
N ASP A 123 12.24 -20.10 -10.31
CA ASP A 123 11.22 -19.30 -11.00
C ASP A 123 10.69 -18.16 -10.09
N GLN A 124 11.55 -17.70 -9.17
CA GLN A 124 11.30 -16.78 -8.06
C GLN A 124 10.40 -15.58 -8.43
N GLN A 125 10.69 -14.86 -9.52
CA GLN A 125 10.04 -13.60 -9.87
C GLN A 125 8.50 -13.69 -9.99
N GLN A 126 7.96 -14.72 -10.65
CA GLN A 126 6.50 -14.86 -10.81
C GLN A 126 5.82 -15.41 -9.54
N GLN A 127 6.60 -15.99 -8.62
CA GLN A 127 6.14 -16.41 -7.30
C GLN A 127 6.14 -15.23 -6.31
N ASP A 128 7.13 -14.35 -6.39
CA ASP A 128 7.24 -13.11 -5.63
C ASP A 128 6.13 -12.13 -6.02
N GLU A 129 5.92 -11.86 -7.33
CA GLU A 129 4.81 -11.01 -7.82
C GLU A 129 3.43 -11.49 -7.31
N ALA A 130 3.22 -12.81 -7.24
CA ALA A 130 2.00 -13.40 -6.70
C ALA A 130 1.91 -13.34 -5.16
N ALA A 131 3.04 -13.33 -4.45
CA ALA A 131 3.11 -13.19 -3.00
C ALA A 131 2.93 -11.72 -2.55
N GLU A 132 3.51 -10.75 -3.26
CA GLU A 132 3.30 -9.31 -3.04
C GLU A 132 1.85 -8.91 -3.32
N LEU A 133 1.25 -9.43 -4.40
CA LEU A 133 -0.17 -9.25 -4.70
C LEU A 133 -1.07 -9.89 -3.63
N LEU A 134 -0.65 -11.02 -3.04
CA LEU A 134 -1.37 -11.65 -1.93
C LEU A 134 -1.24 -10.83 -0.63
N SER A 135 -0.04 -10.32 -0.29
CA SER A 135 0.20 -9.52 0.91
C SER A 135 -0.56 -8.20 0.87
N SER A 136 -0.42 -7.43 -0.22
CA SER A 136 -1.12 -6.15 -0.40
C SER A 136 -2.64 -6.30 -0.39
N LYS A 137 -3.19 -7.38 -0.97
CA LYS A 137 -4.62 -7.71 -0.84
C LYS A 137 -5.00 -8.08 0.58
N LEU A 138 -4.20 -8.87 1.30
CA LEU A 138 -4.47 -9.25 2.70
C LEU A 138 -4.42 -8.06 3.66
N GLU A 139 -3.50 -7.11 3.45
CA GLU A 139 -3.43 -5.86 4.22
C GLU A 139 -4.67 -4.99 4.00
N LEU A 140 -5.09 -4.81 2.74
CA LEU A 140 -6.33 -4.12 2.38
C LEU A 140 -7.56 -4.82 2.99
N LEU A 141 -7.60 -6.15 2.95
CA LEU A 141 -8.66 -6.97 3.55
C LEU A 141 -8.71 -6.81 5.07
N LYS A 142 -7.55 -6.79 5.74
CA LYS A 142 -7.43 -6.58 7.19
C LYS A 142 -7.91 -5.18 7.58
N ALA A 143 -7.53 -4.14 6.83
CA ALA A 143 -8.02 -2.77 7.04
C ALA A 143 -9.55 -2.67 6.85
N ASN A 144 -10.09 -3.28 5.79
CA ASN A 144 -11.53 -3.30 5.52
C ASN A 144 -12.31 -4.11 6.59
N LEU A 145 -11.74 -5.22 7.10
CA LEU A 145 -12.34 -6.00 8.17
C LEU A 145 -12.37 -5.23 9.49
N VAL A 146 -11.29 -4.50 9.84
CA VAL A 146 -11.26 -3.62 11.01
C VAL A 146 -12.28 -2.49 10.88
N SER A 147 -12.37 -1.86 9.70
CA SER A 147 -13.40 -0.85 9.40
C SER A 147 -14.83 -1.39 9.56
N PHE A 148 -15.09 -2.61 9.07
CA PHE A 148 -16.38 -3.27 9.23
C PHE A 148 -16.67 -3.67 10.69
N GLN A 149 -15.66 -4.11 11.45
CA GLN A 149 -15.78 -4.36 12.88
C GLN A 149 -16.02 -3.08 13.70
N GLN A 150 -15.47 -1.94 13.28
CA GLN A 150 -15.76 -0.64 13.89
C GLN A 150 -17.22 -0.23 13.62
N LEU A 151 -17.66 -0.28 12.35
CA LEU A 151 -19.06 0.01 11.97
C LEU A 151 -20.09 -0.86 12.72
N LEU A 152 -19.75 -2.12 13.04
CA LEU A 152 -20.61 -2.98 13.87
C LEU A 152 -20.56 -2.62 15.36
N GLN A 153 -19.43 -2.14 15.88
CA GLN A 153 -19.31 -1.67 17.26
C GLN A 153 -20.04 -0.33 17.46
N ASP A 154 -19.88 0.61 16.52
CA ASP A 154 -20.55 1.91 16.53
C ASP A 154 -22.06 1.73 16.54
N ARG A 155 -22.59 0.90 15.64
CA ARG A 155 -24.03 0.59 15.54
C ARG A 155 -24.57 -0.18 16.76
N GLN A 156 -23.77 -1.07 17.37
CA GLN A 156 -24.12 -1.68 18.68
C GLN A 156 -24.05 -0.65 19.83
N GLY A 157 -23.24 0.40 19.70
CA GLY A 157 -23.24 1.56 20.60
C GLY A 157 -24.54 2.36 20.49
N GLU A 158 -24.93 2.74 19.27
CA GLU A 158 -26.19 3.44 18.97
C GLU A 158 -27.41 2.67 19.50
N GLU A 159 -27.49 1.36 19.23
CA GLU A 159 -28.62 0.51 19.64
C GLU A 159 -28.69 0.36 21.18
N ARG A 160 -27.54 0.35 21.88
CA ARG A 160 -27.48 0.43 23.35
C ARG A 160 -27.90 1.80 23.88
N THR A 161 -27.51 2.90 23.22
CA THR A 161 -27.90 4.26 23.62
C THR A 161 -29.41 4.48 23.44
N LEU A 162 -30.00 3.97 22.34
CA LEU A 162 -31.44 4.03 22.10
C LEU A 162 -32.22 3.28 23.18
N THR A 163 -31.88 2.02 23.45
CA THR A 163 -32.55 1.21 24.48
C THR A 163 -32.40 1.79 25.91
N HIS A 164 -31.26 2.43 26.22
CA HIS A 164 -31.09 3.11 27.50
C HIS A 164 -31.91 4.42 27.60
N THR A 165 -32.10 5.12 26.48
CA THR A 165 -32.86 6.38 26.41
C THR A 165 -34.36 6.14 26.52
N GLU A 166 -34.90 5.12 25.84
CA GLU A 166 -36.34 4.77 25.94
C GLU A 166 -36.72 4.31 27.35
N THR A 167 -35.84 3.59 28.04
CA THR A 167 -36.10 3.05 29.39
C THR A 167 -36.18 4.15 30.46
N GLN A 168 -35.53 5.30 30.25
CA GLN A 168 -35.51 6.40 31.23
C GLN A 168 -36.65 7.42 31.04
N GLY A 169 -37.52 7.22 30.05
CA GLY A 169 -38.56 8.16 29.63
C GLY A 169 -39.93 8.08 30.32
N GLN A 170 -40.21 7.13 31.23
CA GLN A 170 -41.53 6.99 31.84
C GLN A 170 -41.57 6.69 33.36
N LYS A 171 -42.07 7.69 34.10
CA LYS A 171 -42.81 7.62 35.38
C LYS A 171 -42.16 6.94 36.58
N SER A 172 -41.67 7.77 37.50
CA SER A 172 -41.67 7.47 38.93
C SER A 172 -43.11 7.56 39.50
N ALA A 173 -43.70 6.45 39.94
CA ALA A 173 -44.72 6.41 41.00
C ALA A 173 -45.09 4.97 41.41
N ALA A 174 -45.33 4.78 42.72
CA ALA A 174 -45.97 3.64 43.39
C ALA A 174 -45.21 2.30 43.55
N GLN A 175 -45.16 1.87 44.83
CA GLN A 175 -45.06 0.51 45.36
C GLN A 175 -43.73 -0.26 45.21
N SER A 176 -42.98 -0.26 46.33
CA SER A 176 -42.11 -1.37 46.73
C SER A 176 -42.94 -2.62 47.14
N GLU A 177 -42.25 -3.73 47.38
CA GLU A 177 -42.76 -4.99 47.95
C GLU A 177 -43.87 -5.73 47.19
N ARG A 178 -43.47 -6.47 46.14
CA ARG A 178 -43.54 -7.96 46.08
C ARG A 178 -43.47 -8.49 44.64
N HIS A 179 -42.28 -8.92 44.18
CA HIS A 179 -42.17 -10.11 43.33
C HIS A 179 -40.74 -10.70 43.30
N LEU A 180 -40.24 -11.12 44.47
CA LEU A 180 -38.87 -11.63 44.64
C LEU A 180 -38.67 -13.07 44.10
N GLU A 181 -39.74 -13.71 43.59
CA GLU A 181 -39.76 -15.14 43.28
C GLU A 181 -39.66 -15.47 41.78
N SER A 182 -39.75 -14.49 40.87
CA SER A 182 -39.65 -14.73 39.41
C SER A 182 -38.22 -14.87 38.88
N ARG A 183 -37.19 -14.63 39.72
CA ARG A 183 -35.77 -14.75 39.36
C ARG A 183 -35.12 -16.10 39.65
N LEU A 184 -35.82 -17.03 40.31
CA LEU A 184 -35.36 -18.42 40.42
C LEU A 184 -36.10 -19.32 39.42
N ARG A 185 -35.34 -20.18 38.73
CA ARG A 185 -35.80 -21.13 37.69
C ARG A 185 -36.25 -20.55 36.34
N ARG A 186 -35.27 -20.01 35.61
CA ARG A 186 -34.99 -20.46 34.22
C ARG A 186 -33.48 -20.42 33.88
N SER A 187 -32.68 -20.94 34.81
CA SER A 187 -31.22 -21.11 34.64
C SER A 187 -30.89 -22.29 33.72
N SER A 188 -31.18 -22.12 32.43
CA SER A 188 -30.79 -22.99 31.32
C SER A 188 -30.80 -22.11 30.06
N SER A 189 -29.69 -21.80 29.40
CA SER A 189 -28.51 -22.65 29.26
C SER A 189 -27.15 -21.97 29.53
N VAL A 190 -26.37 -22.52 30.47
CA VAL A 190 -24.92 -22.24 30.55
C VAL A 190 -24.19 -22.73 29.28
N GLN A 191 -24.78 -23.71 28.59
CA GLN A 191 -24.25 -24.27 27.35
C GLN A 191 -24.44 -23.34 26.14
N GLU A 192 -25.40 -22.40 26.16
CA GLU A 192 -25.53 -21.36 25.12
C GLU A 192 -24.43 -20.29 25.25
N ILE A 193 -24.12 -19.88 26.49
CA ILE A 193 -23.02 -18.96 26.79
C ILE A 193 -21.68 -19.54 26.29
N PHE A 194 -21.48 -20.86 26.41
CA PHE A 194 -20.30 -21.55 25.89
C PHE A 194 -20.39 -21.97 24.40
N SER A 195 -21.56 -21.86 23.77
CA SER A 195 -21.74 -22.05 22.32
C SER A 195 -21.55 -20.77 21.52
N SER A 196 -21.78 -19.60 22.12
CA SER A 196 -21.56 -18.28 21.49
C SER A 196 -20.14 -18.17 20.93
N PRO A 197 -19.97 -17.89 19.62
CA PRO A 197 -18.64 -17.79 19.02
C PRO A 197 -17.80 -16.62 19.54
N ARG A 198 -18.45 -15.57 20.06
CA ARG A 198 -17.83 -14.41 20.72
C ARG A 198 -16.88 -14.84 21.85
N ASN A 199 -17.22 -15.92 22.57
CA ASN A 199 -16.38 -16.52 23.61
C ASN A 199 -15.24 -17.42 23.08
N LYS A 200 -15.24 -17.80 21.79
CA LYS A 200 -14.10 -18.50 21.16
C LYS A 200 -13.00 -17.50 20.78
N LEU A 201 -13.38 -16.37 20.18
CA LEU A 201 -12.45 -15.32 19.75
C LEU A 201 -11.65 -14.74 20.92
N LEU A 202 -12.33 -14.38 22.02
CA LEU A 202 -11.70 -13.92 23.27
C LEU A 202 -10.79 -14.97 23.92
N ARG A 203 -11.11 -16.26 23.78
CA ARG A 203 -10.24 -17.35 24.27
C ARG A 203 -8.98 -17.50 23.43
N GLN A 204 -9.06 -17.26 22.12
CA GLN A 204 -7.95 -17.50 21.21
C GLN A 204 -6.85 -16.43 21.35
N SER A 205 -7.22 -15.16 21.52
CA SER A 205 -6.26 -14.10 21.86
C SER A 205 -5.64 -14.31 23.26
N SER A 206 -6.46 -14.67 24.25
CA SER A 206 -5.99 -14.98 25.61
C SER A 206 -4.99 -16.15 25.64
N LEU A 207 -5.23 -17.22 24.87
CA LEU A 207 -4.33 -18.38 24.82
C LEU A 207 -3.05 -18.10 24.01
N GLN A 208 -3.11 -17.19 23.02
CA GLN A 208 -1.93 -16.66 22.34
C GLN A 208 -1.06 -15.84 23.32
N GLN A 209 -1.65 -14.85 24.01
CA GLN A 209 -0.95 -14.04 25.01
C GLN A 209 -0.41 -14.89 26.17
N GLN A 210 -1.14 -15.89 26.65
CA GLN A 210 -0.65 -16.75 27.73
C GLN A 210 0.56 -17.59 27.29
N LYS A 211 0.61 -18.07 26.04
CA LYS A 211 1.82 -18.72 25.50
C LYS A 211 3.00 -17.77 25.37
N GLU A 212 2.74 -16.53 24.96
CA GLU A 212 3.77 -15.49 24.82
C GLU A 212 4.35 -15.12 26.20
N LEU A 213 3.50 -14.98 27.22
CA LEU A 213 3.92 -14.79 28.62
C LEU A 213 4.62 -16.02 29.21
N GLU A 214 4.16 -17.24 28.92
CA GLU A 214 4.83 -18.48 29.33
C GLU A 214 6.22 -18.60 28.67
N GLN A 215 6.36 -18.19 27.40
CA GLN A 215 7.65 -18.13 26.72
C GLN A 215 8.57 -17.07 27.35
N GLN A 216 8.09 -15.83 27.54
CA GLN A 216 8.84 -14.77 28.22
C GLN A 216 9.27 -15.18 29.64
N LEU A 217 8.44 -15.92 30.38
CA LEU A 217 8.79 -16.48 31.69
C LEU A 217 9.83 -17.61 31.61
N THR A 218 9.83 -18.45 30.57
CA THR A 218 10.91 -19.43 30.37
C THR A 218 12.22 -18.78 29.92
N GLU A 219 12.16 -17.72 29.11
CA GLU A 219 13.32 -16.93 28.69
C GLU A 219 13.92 -16.17 29.89
N GLN A 220 13.11 -15.52 30.73
CA GLN A 220 13.58 -14.92 31.97
C GLN A 220 14.19 -15.96 32.92
N ARG A 221 13.57 -17.14 33.11
CA ARG A 221 14.17 -18.22 33.92
C ARG A 221 15.51 -18.70 33.34
N GLY A 222 15.62 -18.77 32.02
CA GLY A 222 16.88 -19.08 31.33
C GLY A 222 17.96 -18.03 31.58
N LEU A 223 17.60 -16.74 31.53
CA LEU A 223 18.50 -15.63 31.86
C LEU A 223 18.92 -15.65 33.33
N THR A 224 17.99 -15.86 34.28
CA THR A 224 18.31 -15.99 35.71
C THR A 224 19.25 -17.16 35.98
N GLN A 225 19.05 -18.31 35.31
CA GLN A 225 19.97 -19.46 35.41
C GLN A 225 21.33 -19.17 34.76
N ALA A 226 21.38 -18.46 33.64
CA ALA A 226 22.64 -18.04 33.01
C ALA A 226 23.45 -17.10 33.91
N ILE A 227 22.80 -16.13 34.57
CA ILE A 227 23.42 -15.22 35.54
C ILE A 227 23.95 -16.01 36.75
N ALA A 228 23.15 -16.91 37.33
CA ALA A 228 23.56 -17.77 38.44
C ALA A 228 24.75 -18.68 38.09
N LEU A 229 24.86 -19.13 36.83
CA LEU A 229 25.97 -19.95 36.36
C LEU A 229 27.22 -19.13 35.99
N GLN A 230 27.09 -17.86 35.60
CA GLN A 230 28.24 -16.99 35.33
C GLN A 230 28.90 -16.45 36.61
N GLY A 231 28.11 -16.20 37.68
CA GLY A 231 28.67 -15.79 38.98
C GLY A 231 29.59 -16.83 39.64
N GLY A 232 29.55 -18.10 39.19
CA GLY A 232 30.23 -19.23 39.83
C GLY A 232 31.66 -19.56 39.35
N ARG A 233 32.33 -18.73 38.54
CA ARG A 233 33.66 -19.07 37.97
C ARG A 233 34.76 -17.99 38.11
N GLY A 234 35.07 -17.62 39.36
CA GLY A 234 36.26 -16.84 39.74
C GLY A 234 37.32 -17.64 40.51
N ARG A 235 38.08 -18.51 39.83
CA ARG A 235 39.42 -19.08 40.20
C ARG A 235 39.91 -18.87 41.66
N LEU A 236 39.89 -19.85 42.58
CA LEU A 236 40.66 -21.13 42.73
C LEU A 236 42.19 -21.04 42.90
N HIS A 237 42.68 -21.84 43.88
CA HIS A 237 44.07 -22.11 44.32
C HIS A 237 44.73 -20.98 45.15
N SER A 238 45.52 -21.22 46.21
CA SER A 238 46.05 -22.45 46.87
C SER A 238 46.65 -22.07 48.26
N PRO A 239 47.18 -22.99 49.10
CA PRO A 239 46.92 -24.42 49.30
C PRO A 239 46.48 -24.73 50.76
N ASP A 240 46.28 -26.00 51.11
CA ASP A 240 46.18 -26.44 52.51
C ASP A 240 47.53 -26.34 53.24
N THR A 241 47.52 -25.89 54.50
CA THR A 241 48.54 -26.22 55.51
C THR A 241 47.91 -26.10 56.89
N GLU A 242 47.72 -27.22 57.59
CA GLU A 242 47.44 -27.21 59.02
C GLU A 242 48.73 -26.80 59.76
N ASP A 243 48.72 -25.72 60.54
CA ASP A 243 49.33 -25.79 61.87
C ASP A 243 48.87 -24.69 62.86
N GLN A 244 49.00 -25.03 64.14
CA GLN A 244 49.13 -24.14 65.31
C GLN A 244 48.17 -22.94 65.51
N SER A 245 47.24 -23.13 66.45
CA SER A 245 46.64 -22.07 67.27
C SER A 245 47.71 -21.20 67.96
N PRO A 246 47.35 -19.98 68.39
CA PRO A 246 47.20 -19.82 69.84
C PRO A 246 45.88 -19.20 70.27
N LEU A 247 45.22 -19.85 71.23
CA LEU A 247 44.18 -19.24 72.06
C LEU A 247 44.83 -18.21 72.99
N SER A 248 44.31 -16.97 73.02
CA SER A 248 44.68 -15.99 74.05
C SER A 248 44.05 -16.34 75.42
N PRO A 249 44.67 -15.95 76.55
CA PRO A 249 44.92 -16.95 77.58
C PRO A 249 43.83 -17.11 78.64
N ARG A 250 43.44 -18.37 78.86
CA ARG A 250 42.84 -18.81 80.12
C ARG A 250 43.95 -18.85 81.20
N TRP A 251 43.81 -18.05 82.25
CA TRP A 251 44.81 -17.95 83.31
C TRP A 251 45.00 -19.27 84.07
N PRO A 252 46.24 -19.70 84.38
CA PRO A 252 46.53 -20.81 85.27
C PRO A 252 46.53 -20.38 86.76
N PRO A 253 46.15 -21.25 87.71
CA PRO A 253 46.23 -20.96 89.14
C PRO A 253 47.62 -21.31 89.71
N ALA A 254 48.16 -20.43 90.55
CA ALA A 254 49.28 -20.70 91.45
C ALA A 254 49.14 -19.84 92.71
N GLY A 255 49.64 -20.32 93.86
CA GLY A 255 49.44 -19.68 95.15
C GLY A 255 50.53 -18.69 95.57
N SER A 256 50.13 -17.72 96.40
CA SER A 256 50.95 -17.03 97.41
C SER A 256 52.31 -16.44 97.00
N ALA A 257 52.29 -15.26 96.37
CA ALA A 257 53.34 -14.24 96.55
C ALA A 257 52.79 -12.83 96.19
N VAL A 258 53.01 -11.85 97.08
CA VAL A 258 52.85 -10.38 96.91
C VAL A 258 51.48 -9.86 96.40
N HIS A 259 50.80 -9.05 97.22
CA HIS A 259 49.47 -8.48 96.90
C HIS A 259 49.52 -7.29 95.92
N GLU A 260 50.57 -6.48 95.97
CA GLU A 260 50.70 -5.23 95.19
C GLU A 260 50.75 -5.45 93.67
N ASP A 261 51.28 -6.59 93.23
CA ASP A 261 51.60 -6.87 91.83
C ASP A 261 50.34 -7.18 90.97
N ALA A 262 49.17 -7.37 91.61
CA ALA A 262 47.87 -7.51 90.95
C ALA A 262 47.19 -6.15 90.71
N ALA A 263 47.27 -5.22 91.66
CA ALA A 263 46.67 -3.88 91.55
C ALA A 263 47.30 -3.08 90.40
N HIS A 264 48.61 -3.22 90.19
CA HIS A 264 49.31 -2.62 89.07
C HIS A 264 48.80 -3.10 87.70
N ARG A 265 48.48 -4.39 87.57
CA ARG A 265 48.02 -4.99 86.30
C ARG A 265 46.59 -4.61 85.90
N LYS A 266 45.69 -4.33 86.85
CA LYS A 266 44.34 -3.83 86.51
C LYS A 266 44.41 -2.43 85.86
N TRP A 267 45.23 -1.55 86.43
CA TRP A 267 45.42 -0.18 85.93
C TRP A 267 46.09 -0.16 84.54
N ASP A 268 47.12 -0.99 84.31
CA ASP A 268 47.77 -1.10 82.99
C ASP A 268 46.82 -1.61 81.89
N GLY A 269 45.95 -2.56 82.26
CA GLY A 269 44.90 -3.09 81.37
C GLY A 269 43.89 -2.02 80.97
N LEU A 270 43.40 -1.23 81.94
CA LEU A 270 42.47 -0.12 81.68
C LEU A 270 43.12 0.99 80.86
N HIS A 271 44.37 1.37 81.13
CA HIS A 271 45.09 2.36 80.33
C HIS A 271 45.23 1.90 78.86
N SER A 272 45.55 0.61 78.65
CA SER A 272 45.63 0.02 77.31
C SER A 272 44.26 0.00 76.59
N GLN A 273 43.18 -0.29 77.31
CA GLN A 273 41.82 -0.20 76.78
C GLN A 273 41.47 1.25 76.37
N LEU A 274 41.77 2.24 77.22
CA LEU A 274 41.52 3.65 76.95
C LEU A 274 42.29 4.15 75.71
N LEU A 275 43.54 3.73 75.52
CA LEU A 275 44.29 4.03 74.29
C LEU A 275 43.66 3.38 73.04
N SER A 276 43.28 2.10 73.11
CA SER A 276 42.60 1.44 71.98
C SER A 276 41.24 2.07 71.65
N LEU A 277 40.56 2.64 72.66
CA LEU A 277 39.35 3.43 72.50
C LEU A 277 39.65 4.78 71.82
N GLU A 278 40.69 5.50 72.27
CA GLU A 278 41.19 6.75 71.65
C GLU A 278 41.49 6.54 70.15
N GLU A 279 42.19 5.46 69.79
CA GLU A 279 42.45 5.07 68.39
C GLU A 279 41.15 4.76 67.62
N SER A 280 40.20 4.03 68.23
CA SER A 280 38.91 3.67 67.60
C SER A 280 37.97 4.86 67.32
N TRP A 281 38.24 6.02 67.90
CA TRP A 281 37.53 7.28 67.63
C TRP A 281 38.28 8.20 66.65
N LEU A 282 39.58 7.97 66.45
CA LEU A 282 40.44 8.74 65.52
C LEU A 282 40.55 8.07 64.14
N LEU A 283 40.36 6.76 64.05
CA LEU A 283 40.29 6.04 62.78
C LEU A 283 38.97 6.33 62.04
N PRO A 284 38.98 6.55 60.71
CA PRO A 284 37.75 6.53 59.93
C PRO A 284 37.09 5.13 60.04
N PRO A 285 35.76 5.03 60.00
CA PRO A 285 35.07 3.76 60.17
C PRO A 285 35.52 2.77 59.08
N SER A 286 36.13 1.67 59.51
CA SER A 286 36.62 0.63 58.61
C SER A 286 35.45 -0.01 57.87
N GLU A 287 35.52 -0.05 56.53
CA GLU A 287 34.48 -0.64 55.66
C GLU A 287 34.48 -2.18 55.70
N VAL A 288 34.51 -2.77 56.91
CA VAL A 288 34.35 -4.21 57.13
C VAL A 288 32.97 -4.60 56.61
N THR A 289 32.96 -5.25 55.46
CA THR A 289 31.74 -5.55 54.69
C THR A 289 31.01 -6.79 55.25
N ASP A 290 31.00 -6.94 56.58
CA ASP A 290 30.30 -8.00 57.28
C ASP A 290 28.79 -7.80 57.16
N SER A 291 28.18 -8.52 56.23
CA SER A 291 26.75 -8.56 55.93
C SER A 291 25.89 -9.23 57.03
N SER A 292 26.39 -9.20 58.28
CA SER A 292 25.78 -9.76 59.48
C SER A 292 25.11 -8.69 60.37
N THR A 293 25.41 -7.40 60.12
CA THR A 293 24.77 -6.26 60.79
C THR A 293 23.31 -6.13 60.35
N ARG A 294 22.44 -6.98 60.89
CA ARG A 294 20.98 -6.95 60.67
C ARG A 294 20.46 -5.55 60.87
N HIS A 295 19.53 -5.11 60.01
CA HIS A 295 18.79 -3.87 60.21
C HIS A 295 18.18 -3.87 61.61
N SER A 296 18.72 -3.03 62.49
CA SER A 296 18.17 -2.80 63.81
C SER A 296 17.16 -1.67 63.69
N ASP A 297 15.89 -1.98 63.97
CA ASP A 297 14.86 -0.96 64.09
C ASP A 297 15.34 0.13 65.06
N GLY A 298 15.14 1.40 64.72
CA GLY A 298 15.73 2.55 65.44
C GLY A 298 15.51 2.53 66.95
N THR A 299 14.44 1.87 67.40
CA THR A 299 14.15 1.42 68.77
C THR A 299 15.38 0.89 69.52
N ALA A 300 16.19 0.01 68.92
CA ALA A 300 17.36 -0.58 69.59
C ALA A 300 18.45 0.46 69.85
N GLY A 301 18.78 1.29 68.85
CA GLY A 301 19.72 2.40 69.01
C GLY A 301 19.21 3.46 69.99
N ARG A 302 17.90 3.75 69.97
CA ARG A 302 17.23 4.68 70.90
C ARG A 302 17.28 4.16 72.35
N VAL A 303 17.10 2.86 72.57
CA VAL A 303 17.27 2.23 73.89
C VAL A 303 18.73 2.29 74.35
N ILE A 304 19.70 1.98 73.48
CA ILE A 304 21.14 2.08 73.81
C ILE A 304 21.50 3.51 74.19
N GLY A 305 21.19 4.51 73.37
CA GLY A 305 21.53 5.92 73.64
C GLY A 305 20.85 6.51 74.89
N THR A 306 19.63 6.07 75.22
CA THR A 306 18.94 6.49 76.46
C THR A 306 19.38 5.71 77.70
N GLN A 307 20.01 4.55 77.51
CA GLN A 307 20.63 3.77 78.58
C GLN A 307 22.04 4.28 78.89
N THR A 308 22.89 4.51 77.88
CA THR A 308 24.24 5.08 78.09
C THR A 308 24.19 6.49 78.66
N LEU A 309 23.17 7.30 78.31
CA LEU A 309 22.94 8.61 78.96
C LEU A 309 22.73 8.47 80.48
N LYS A 310 21.95 7.48 80.92
CA LYS A 310 21.71 7.21 82.35
C LYS A 310 22.97 6.67 83.03
N GLU A 311 23.70 5.78 82.37
CA GLU A 311 24.96 5.22 82.89
C GLU A 311 25.99 6.33 83.09
N LEU A 312 26.18 7.21 82.11
CA LEU A 312 27.01 8.41 82.24
C LEU A 312 26.55 9.31 83.40
N GLN A 313 25.24 9.52 83.58
CA GLN A 313 24.69 10.27 84.72
C GLN A 313 24.96 9.59 86.07
N THR A 314 24.92 8.25 86.15
CA THR A 314 25.33 7.52 87.36
C THR A 314 26.83 7.61 87.62
N HIS A 315 27.68 7.51 86.58
CA HIS A 315 29.13 7.68 86.73
C HIS A 315 29.48 9.11 87.21
N ILE A 316 28.83 10.16 86.67
CA ILE A 316 29.01 11.56 87.16
C ILE A 316 28.62 11.68 88.64
N SER A 317 27.54 11.03 89.05
CA SER A 317 27.04 11.08 90.43
C SER A 317 27.97 10.34 91.40
N GLN A 318 28.42 9.15 91.02
CA GLN A 318 29.40 8.34 91.78
C GLN A 318 30.76 9.04 91.87
N LEU A 319 31.18 9.79 90.85
CA LEU A 319 32.44 10.52 90.84
C LEU A 319 32.44 11.70 91.82
N ARG A 320 31.28 12.35 91.99
CA ARG A 320 31.06 13.34 93.07
C ARG A 320 31.12 12.70 94.46
N GLU A 321 30.50 11.54 94.62
CA GLU A 321 30.48 10.79 95.90
C GLU A 321 31.88 10.28 96.29
N LEU A 322 32.66 9.78 95.32
CA LEU A 322 34.08 9.43 95.50
C LEU A 322 34.96 10.66 95.78
N GLY A 323 34.72 11.79 95.11
CA GLY A 323 35.40 13.05 95.41
C GLY A 323 35.15 13.54 96.84
N LEU A 324 33.90 13.55 97.28
CA LEU A 324 33.51 13.91 98.64
C LEU A 324 34.16 12.97 99.66
N THR A 325 34.03 11.66 99.51
CA THR A 325 34.61 10.68 100.44
C THR A 325 36.14 10.73 100.48
N ALA A 326 36.82 11.07 99.38
CA ALA A 326 38.26 11.34 99.38
C ALA A 326 38.63 12.62 100.16
N THR A 327 37.84 13.70 100.05
CA THR A 327 38.06 14.90 100.89
C THR A 327 37.75 14.65 102.37
N GLU A 328 36.79 13.79 102.68
CA GLU A 328 36.51 13.35 104.06
C GLU A 328 37.63 12.46 104.61
N ALA A 329 38.21 11.57 103.80
CA ALA A 329 39.35 10.74 104.17
C ALA A 329 40.58 11.57 104.59
N LEU A 330 40.87 12.68 103.88
CA LEU A 330 41.93 13.63 104.28
C LEU A 330 41.69 14.25 105.67
N SER A 331 40.44 14.32 106.13
CA SER A 331 40.09 14.93 107.42
C SER A 331 40.17 13.97 108.62
N GLN A 332 40.25 12.66 108.40
CA GLN A 332 40.17 11.63 109.45
C GLN A 332 41.44 10.77 109.53
N ALA A 333 42.46 11.29 110.22
CA ALA A 333 43.81 10.72 110.29
C ALA A 333 43.96 9.45 111.19
N SER A 334 43.03 8.49 111.15
CA SER A 334 43.04 7.32 112.05
C SER A 334 42.72 5.94 111.45
N SER A 335 42.47 5.82 110.14
CA SER A 335 42.37 4.51 109.47
C SER A 335 42.66 4.64 107.96
N VAL A 336 43.88 4.31 107.54
CA VAL A 336 44.39 4.63 106.19
C VAL A 336 44.26 3.47 105.19
N ASP A 337 44.51 2.21 105.57
CA ASP A 337 44.52 1.09 104.61
C ASP A 337 43.17 0.90 103.89
N GLY A 338 42.10 0.60 104.63
CA GLY A 338 40.82 0.20 104.04
C GLY A 338 40.03 1.34 103.34
N SER A 339 40.38 2.60 103.60
CA SER A 339 39.80 3.76 102.91
C SER A 339 40.48 4.02 101.56
N HIS A 340 41.79 3.78 101.46
CA HIS A 340 42.51 3.89 100.19
C HIS A 340 42.18 2.73 99.24
N GLU A 341 42.06 1.48 99.72
CA GLU A 341 41.65 0.35 98.86
C GLU A 341 40.25 0.55 98.26
N THR A 342 39.30 1.09 99.04
CA THR A 342 37.91 1.31 98.59
C THR A 342 37.79 2.49 97.62
N LEU A 343 38.61 3.54 97.79
CA LEU A 343 38.71 4.65 96.83
C LEU A 343 39.40 4.22 95.51
N ASP A 344 40.45 3.40 95.55
CA ASP A 344 41.16 2.92 94.35
C ASP A 344 40.29 1.96 93.51
N GLU A 345 39.60 1.00 94.14
CA GLU A 345 38.67 0.10 93.43
C GLU A 345 37.42 0.86 92.93
N GLY A 346 36.92 1.83 93.70
CA GLY A 346 35.82 2.71 93.30
C GLY A 346 36.15 3.56 92.06
N LEU A 347 37.32 4.21 92.05
CA LEU A 347 37.81 4.97 90.90
C LEU A 347 38.07 4.05 89.70
N PHE A 348 38.66 2.87 89.91
CA PHE A 348 38.91 1.89 88.86
C PHE A 348 37.60 1.42 88.18
N HIS A 349 36.61 1.02 88.96
CA HIS A 349 35.30 0.61 88.45
C HIS A 349 34.60 1.74 87.68
N LEU A 350 34.73 2.99 88.14
CA LEU A 350 34.09 4.14 87.49
C LEU A 350 34.74 4.47 86.14
N LEU A 351 36.07 4.49 86.05
CA LEU A 351 36.79 4.75 84.81
C LEU A 351 36.59 3.62 83.78
N HIS A 352 36.52 2.37 84.22
CA HIS A 352 36.18 1.22 83.38
C HIS A 352 34.70 1.22 82.97
N GLY A 353 33.77 1.62 83.85
CA GLY A 353 32.36 1.80 83.51
C GLY A 353 32.16 2.89 82.45
N ALA A 354 32.86 4.01 82.59
CA ALA A 354 32.84 5.09 81.61
C ALA A 354 33.41 4.66 80.24
N SER A 355 34.52 3.90 80.20
CA SER A 355 35.08 3.41 78.92
C SER A 355 34.14 2.41 78.21
N LEU A 356 33.38 1.61 78.96
CA LEU A 356 32.31 0.75 78.41
C LEU A 356 31.11 1.56 77.90
N SER A 357 30.66 2.61 78.60
CA SER A 357 29.62 3.52 78.10
C SER A 357 30.05 4.28 76.85
N LEU A 358 31.33 4.64 76.71
CA LEU A 358 31.87 5.31 75.52
C LEU A 358 32.03 4.35 74.32
N SER A 359 32.58 3.16 74.53
CA SER A 359 32.75 2.16 73.46
C SER A 359 31.42 1.62 72.92
N SER A 360 30.42 1.43 73.78
CA SER A 360 29.05 1.12 73.33
C SER A 360 28.42 2.28 72.53
N PHE A 361 28.71 3.54 72.90
CA PHE A 361 28.25 4.72 72.16
C PHE A 361 28.92 4.91 70.78
N ASN A 362 30.16 4.46 70.58
CA ASN A 362 30.86 4.57 69.28
C ASN A 362 30.05 3.93 68.13
N ASN A 363 29.51 2.74 68.40
CA ASN A 363 28.63 1.99 67.48
C ASN A 363 27.31 2.73 67.13
N LEU A 364 26.86 3.68 67.96
CA LEU A 364 25.62 4.44 67.74
C LEU A 364 25.82 5.68 66.85
N LEU A 365 27.02 6.26 66.83
CA LEU A 365 27.36 7.38 65.94
C LEU A 365 27.64 6.93 64.50
N HIS A 366 28.29 5.78 64.34
CA HIS A 366 28.55 5.15 63.04
C HIS A 366 27.30 4.50 62.38
N SER A 367 26.14 4.51 63.07
CA SER A 367 24.87 4.11 62.46
C SER A 367 24.47 5.09 61.33
N PRO A 368 24.16 4.59 60.11
CA PRO A 368 23.84 5.42 58.95
C PRO A 368 22.59 6.27 59.18
N ALA A 369 22.56 7.45 58.54
CA ALA A 369 21.49 8.44 58.71
C ALA A 369 20.24 8.20 57.83
N GLY A 370 20.44 7.68 56.61
CA GLY A 370 19.52 7.84 55.47
C GLY A 370 18.23 7.01 55.47
N THR A 371 17.68 6.62 56.63
CA THR A 371 16.45 5.80 56.71
C THR A 371 15.47 6.20 57.81
N THR A 372 15.78 7.19 58.66
CA THR A 372 14.92 7.60 59.78
C THR A 372 13.99 8.77 59.44
N HIS A 373 12.76 8.74 59.97
CA HIS A 373 11.73 9.77 59.82
C HIS A 373 12.18 11.13 60.41
N GLU A 374 11.56 12.24 60.00
CA GLU A 374 11.91 13.59 60.54
C GLU A 374 11.73 13.70 62.06
N GLU A 375 10.67 13.06 62.59
CA GLU A 375 10.43 12.96 64.03
C GLU A 375 11.53 12.15 64.75
N ASP A 376 12.13 11.17 64.07
CA ASP A 376 13.27 10.42 64.59
C ASP A 376 14.58 11.22 64.46
N THR A 377 14.80 11.98 63.38
CA THR A 377 16.03 12.77 63.23
C THR A 377 16.10 13.91 64.24
N GLN A 378 15.00 14.63 64.47
CA GLN A 378 14.94 15.70 65.46
C GLN A 378 15.04 15.16 66.90
N LEU A 379 14.43 14.00 67.19
CA LEU A 379 14.57 13.35 68.50
C LEU A 379 15.99 12.77 68.71
N ARG A 380 16.64 12.27 67.64
CA ARG A 380 18.05 11.85 67.65
C ARG A 380 18.99 13.04 67.86
N LEU A 381 18.71 14.21 67.28
CA LEU A 381 19.45 15.46 67.53
C LEU A 381 19.40 15.85 69.01
N LEU A 382 18.20 15.89 69.61
CA LEU A 382 18.00 16.16 71.04
C LEU A 382 18.73 15.14 71.93
N GLN A 383 18.79 13.87 71.53
CA GLN A 383 19.57 12.85 72.24
C GLN A 383 21.08 13.12 72.16
N LEU A 384 21.62 13.44 70.99
CA LEU A 384 23.04 13.79 70.81
C LEU A 384 23.43 15.03 71.63
N GLN A 385 22.57 16.05 71.66
CA GLN A 385 22.76 17.25 72.51
C GLN A 385 22.77 16.90 74.01
N SER A 386 21.83 16.05 74.47
CA SER A 386 21.78 15.61 75.87
C SER A 386 23.00 14.77 76.28
N LEU A 387 23.53 13.96 75.36
CA LEU A 387 24.75 13.17 75.54
C LEU A 387 26.00 14.06 75.55
N SER A 388 26.10 15.04 74.64
CA SER A 388 27.19 16.03 74.62
C SER A 388 27.25 16.82 75.95
N ALA A 389 26.09 17.23 76.48
CA ALA A 389 26.02 17.89 77.78
C ALA A 389 26.42 16.97 78.96
N ALA A 390 26.03 15.70 78.93
CA ALA A 390 26.45 14.72 79.93
C ALA A 390 27.96 14.45 79.87
N LEU A 391 28.54 14.31 78.67
CA LEU A 391 29.97 14.08 78.47
C LEU A 391 30.80 15.30 78.87
N ALA A 392 30.33 16.52 78.60
CA ALA A 392 30.95 17.75 79.12
C ALA A 392 30.96 17.77 80.67
N SER A 393 29.84 17.40 81.30
CA SER A 393 29.77 17.30 82.76
C SER A 393 30.73 16.22 83.29
N LEU A 394 30.79 15.04 82.66
CA LEU A 394 31.73 13.98 83.05
C LEU A 394 33.18 14.42 82.91
N GLY A 395 33.56 15.08 81.81
CA GLY A 395 34.90 15.64 81.62
C GLY A 395 35.27 16.68 82.68
N SER A 396 34.33 17.53 83.09
CA SER A 396 34.56 18.52 84.16
C SER A 396 34.70 17.87 85.55
N GLU A 397 33.94 16.81 85.83
CA GLU A 397 33.99 16.09 87.10
C GLU A 397 35.25 15.21 87.20
N LEU A 398 35.65 14.61 86.07
CA LEU A 398 36.88 13.83 85.92
C LEU A 398 38.12 14.69 86.08
N SER A 399 38.13 15.88 85.46
CA SER A 399 39.23 16.85 85.60
C SER A 399 39.37 17.42 87.02
N SER A 400 38.29 17.45 87.80
CA SER A 400 38.25 17.95 89.18
C SER A 400 38.32 16.83 90.22
N GLN A 401 37.22 16.13 90.47
CA GLN A 401 37.13 15.04 91.45
C GLN A 401 37.99 13.84 91.06
N GLY A 402 38.03 13.45 89.78
CA GLY A 402 38.85 12.31 89.33
C GLY A 402 40.34 12.53 89.59
N SER A 403 40.85 13.71 89.22
CA SER A 403 42.21 14.16 89.55
C SER A 403 42.44 14.28 91.06
N GLU A 404 41.47 14.79 91.83
CA GLU A 404 41.58 14.92 93.28
C GLU A 404 41.65 13.55 93.96
N VAL A 405 40.75 12.61 93.66
CA VAL A 405 40.77 11.24 94.19
C VAL A 405 42.09 10.54 93.85
N SER A 406 42.56 10.69 92.60
CA SER A 406 43.86 10.14 92.17
C SER A 406 45.04 10.72 92.95
N ARG A 407 44.99 12.02 93.28
CA ARG A 407 45.97 12.73 94.13
C ARG A 407 45.90 12.29 95.60
N VAL A 408 44.71 12.08 96.15
CA VAL A 408 44.51 11.53 97.51
C VAL A 408 45.09 10.13 97.62
N LEU A 409 44.88 9.29 96.60
CA LEU A 409 45.42 7.93 96.53
C LEU A 409 46.93 7.88 96.29
N GLY A 410 47.54 8.93 95.74
CA GLY A 410 48.92 8.92 95.27
C GLY A 410 49.16 8.03 94.03
N SER A 411 48.10 7.64 93.32
CA SER A 411 48.15 6.66 92.23
C SER A 411 48.50 7.32 90.90
N GLU A 412 49.80 7.32 90.54
CA GLU A 412 50.26 7.83 89.23
C GLU A 412 49.55 7.13 88.05
N ARG A 413 49.23 5.84 88.18
CA ARG A 413 48.52 5.07 87.14
C ARG A 413 47.02 5.37 87.09
N GLY A 414 46.40 5.64 88.25
CA GLY A 414 45.04 6.17 88.31
C GLY A 414 44.94 7.51 87.60
N GLN A 415 45.86 8.43 87.89
CA GLN A 415 45.97 9.73 87.23
C GLN A 415 46.19 9.60 85.70
N GLN A 416 47.05 8.68 85.25
CA GLN A 416 47.24 8.40 83.82
C GLN A 416 45.95 7.88 83.15
N CYS A 417 45.12 7.09 83.84
CA CYS A 417 43.83 6.63 83.34
C CYS A 417 42.78 7.75 83.31
N VAL A 418 42.77 8.65 84.31
CA VAL A 418 41.96 9.88 84.32
C VAL A 418 42.31 10.76 83.12
N GLU A 419 43.60 11.00 82.88
CA GLU A 419 44.08 11.81 81.75
C GLU A 419 43.79 11.16 80.39
N ALA A 420 43.95 9.84 80.26
CA ALA A 420 43.60 9.11 79.04
C ALA A 420 42.09 9.18 78.75
N LEU A 421 41.24 8.97 79.75
CA LEU A 421 39.78 9.10 79.58
C LEU A 421 39.38 10.55 79.24
N CYS A 422 40.04 11.57 79.81
CA CYS A 422 39.86 12.96 79.39
C CYS A 422 40.19 13.19 77.91
N ARG A 423 41.27 12.60 77.36
CA ARG A 423 41.58 12.70 75.92
C ARG A 423 40.51 12.02 75.06
N VAL A 424 40.10 10.79 75.42
CA VAL A 424 39.02 10.08 74.72
C VAL A 424 37.75 10.92 74.67
N LEU A 425 37.32 11.50 75.81
CA LEU A 425 36.14 12.37 75.90
C LEU A 425 36.21 13.57 74.92
N CYS A 426 37.39 14.17 74.75
CA CYS A 426 37.58 15.27 73.78
C CYS A 426 37.35 14.82 72.33
N VAL A 427 37.86 13.63 71.95
CA VAL A 427 37.65 13.07 70.60
C VAL A 427 36.18 12.71 70.39
N VAL A 428 35.53 12.06 71.37
CA VAL A 428 34.09 11.74 71.32
C VAL A 428 33.25 13.00 71.15
N GLN A 429 33.58 14.09 71.85
CA GLN A 429 32.84 15.35 71.76
C GLN A 429 33.04 16.07 70.42
N ALA A 430 34.22 15.96 69.80
CA ALA A 430 34.45 16.43 68.43
C ALA A 430 33.65 15.61 67.40
N ALA A 431 33.64 14.28 67.52
CA ALA A 431 32.86 13.38 66.66
C ALA A 431 31.33 13.64 66.78
N LEU A 432 30.85 13.85 68.01
CA LEU A 432 29.49 14.30 68.31
C LEU A 432 29.14 15.61 67.58
N SER A 433 29.97 16.64 67.74
CA SER A 433 29.72 17.97 67.17
C SER A 433 29.71 17.93 65.63
N SER A 434 30.59 17.15 65.03
CA SER A 434 30.61 16.89 63.58
C SER A 434 29.33 16.19 63.10
N ARG A 435 28.86 15.17 63.83
CA ARG A 435 27.60 14.46 63.50
C ARG A 435 26.37 15.35 63.68
N GLU A 436 26.36 16.21 64.70
CA GLU A 436 25.29 17.18 64.94
C GLU A 436 25.22 18.20 63.79
N GLN A 437 26.35 18.80 63.40
CA GLN A 437 26.44 19.72 62.25
C GLN A 437 26.00 19.06 60.94
N GLN A 438 26.37 17.79 60.71
CA GLN A 438 25.93 17.04 59.54
C GLN A 438 24.40 16.82 59.53
N LEU A 439 23.80 16.51 60.68
CA LEU A 439 22.35 16.30 60.79
C LEU A 439 21.56 17.60 60.65
N THR A 440 22.06 18.73 61.18
CA THR A 440 21.42 20.04 60.96
C THR A 440 21.51 20.48 59.50
N HIS A 441 22.65 20.29 58.84
CA HIS A 441 22.83 20.61 57.42
C HIS A 441 21.84 19.83 56.53
N LEU A 442 21.75 18.51 56.72
CA LEU A 442 20.80 17.67 55.99
C LEU A 442 19.33 18.05 56.26
N GLN A 443 19.01 18.55 57.45
CA GLN A 443 17.66 19.04 57.78
C GLN A 443 17.36 20.39 57.10
N GLU A 444 18.33 21.30 57.03
CA GLU A 444 18.21 22.57 56.31
C GLU A 444 18.09 22.35 54.79
N GLU A 445 18.88 21.43 54.22
CA GLU A 445 18.78 21.00 52.81
C GLU A 445 17.42 20.37 52.50
N ALA A 446 16.92 19.47 53.36
CA ALA A 446 15.60 18.85 53.20
C ALA A 446 14.49 19.91 53.21
N ALA A 447 14.52 20.84 54.18
CA ALA A 447 13.55 21.92 54.27
C ALA A 447 13.59 22.84 53.03
N GLN A 448 14.77 23.17 52.53
CA GLN A 448 14.92 24.04 51.36
C GLN A 448 14.47 23.35 50.06
N GLN A 449 14.77 22.05 49.87
CA GLN A 449 14.23 21.29 48.73
C GLN A 449 12.71 21.08 48.83
N GLN A 450 12.15 20.90 50.03
CA GLN A 450 10.70 20.81 50.21
C GLN A 450 10.00 22.14 49.86
N ILE A 451 10.60 23.30 50.18
CA ILE A 451 10.09 24.62 49.75
C ILE A 451 10.09 24.72 48.21
N GLN A 452 11.20 24.37 47.55
CA GLN A 452 11.29 24.39 46.08
C GLN A 452 10.28 23.43 45.42
N LEU A 453 10.09 22.24 45.99
CA LEU A 453 9.10 21.27 45.51
C LEU A 453 7.66 21.79 45.65
N ASN A 454 7.35 22.46 46.76
CA ASN A 454 6.04 23.09 46.98
C ASN A 454 5.79 24.26 45.99
N GLU A 455 6.82 25.06 45.69
CA GLU A 455 6.75 26.13 44.68
C GLU A 455 6.52 25.57 43.27
N LEU A 456 7.24 24.50 42.89
CA LEU A 456 7.05 23.81 41.62
C LEU A 456 5.66 23.18 41.50
N HIS A 457 5.16 22.54 42.56
CA HIS A 457 3.81 21.97 42.57
C HIS A 457 2.73 23.07 42.41
N ALA A 458 2.84 24.19 43.13
CA ALA A 458 1.91 25.31 42.99
C ALA A 458 1.95 25.96 41.60
N ALA A 459 3.15 26.09 41.00
CA ALA A 459 3.32 26.58 39.64
C ALA A 459 2.73 25.62 38.60
N PHE A 460 2.81 24.30 38.84
CA PHE A 460 2.11 23.30 38.04
C PHE A 460 0.58 23.41 38.19
N THR A 461 0.03 23.51 39.41
CA THR A 461 -1.43 23.66 39.62
C THR A 461 -1.99 24.90 38.89
N SER A 462 -1.23 26.00 38.85
CA SER A 462 -1.58 27.20 38.08
C SER A 462 -1.62 26.94 36.56
N ASN A 463 -0.62 26.22 36.03
CA ASN A 463 -0.57 25.84 34.62
C ASN A 463 -1.64 24.79 34.25
N GLN A 464 -1.98 23.89 35.18
CA GLN A 464 -2.85 22.73 34.98
C GLN A 464 -4.20 23.10 34.38
N ALA A 465 -4.86 24.16 34.87
CA ALA A 465 -6.14 24.62 34.33
C ALA A 465 -6.02 25.08 32.86
N THR A 466 -4.94 25.78 32.52
CA THR A 466 -4.66 26.27 31.16
C THR A 466 -4.30 25.11 30.21
N ALA A 467 -3.55 24.12 30.71
CA ALA A 467 -3.24 22.91 29.96
C ALA A 467 -4.51 22.10 29.63
N HIS A 468 -5.42 21.91 30.60
CA HIS A 468 -6.72 21.24 30.37
C HIS A 468 -7.57 21.99 29.33
N GLN A 469 -7.63 23.33 29.40
CA GLN A 469 -8.33 24.16 28.42
C GLN A 469 -7.73 24.03 27.00
N ILE A 470 -6.40 23.95 26.88
CA ILE A 470 -5.71 23.72 25.59
C ILE A 470 -6.02 22.32 25.02
N ILE A 471 -6.02 21.29 25.87
CA ILE A 471 -6.28 19.90 25.45
C ILE A 471 -7.75 19.70 25.04
N HIS A 472 -8.71 20.21 25.82
CA HIS A 472 -10.13 19.85 25.68
C HIS A 472 -11.04 20.94 25.08
N GLU A 473 -10.82 22.22 25.40
CA GLU A 473 -11.80 23.29 25.11
C GLU A 473 -11.45 24.17 23.90
N PHE A 474 -10.23 24.06 23.36
CA PHE A 474 -9.71 24.95 22.31
C PHE A 474 -10.30 24.68 20.90
N ASN A 475 -11.63 24.65 20.79
CA ASN A 475 -12.40 24.34 19.59
C ASN A 475 -13.29 25.53 19.20
N GLY A 476 -12.85 26.34 18.23
CA GLY A 476 -13.71 27.25 17.45
C GLY A 476 -13.41 28.76 17.52
N SER A 477 -12.86 29.29 18.62
CA SER A 477 -12.73 30.75 18.82
C SER A 477 -11.49 31.39 18.15
N LEU A 478 -10.31 30.76 18.27
CA LEU A 478 -9.06 31.26 17.68
C LEU A 478 -8.70 30.47 16.41
N GLY A 479 -8.12 31.15 15.41
CA GLY A 479 -7.56 30.50 14.23
C GLY A 479 -6.32 29.65 14.56
N LEU A 480 -6.20 28.48 13.92
CA LEU A 480 -5.24 27.41 14.23
C LEU A 480 -3.81 27.87 14.53
N ASN A 481 -3.21 28.76 13.73
CA ASN A 481 -1.83 29.24 13.97
C ASN A 481 -1.65 29.93 15.33
N LYS A 482 -2.68 30.64 15.83
CA LYS A 482 -2.67 31.23 17.18
C LYS A 482 -2.86 30.19 18.28
N GLN A 483 -3.62 29.12 17.99
CA GLN A 483 -3.76 27.99 18.91
C GLN A 483 -2.40 27.29 19.08
N ILE A 484 -1.74 26.93 17.97
CA ILE A 484 -0.40 26.31 17.97
C ILE A 484 0.59 27.16 18.77
N GLN A 485 0.60 28.49 18.60
CA GLN A 485 1.46 29.38 19.37
C GLN A 485 1.20 29.27 20.89
N ALA A 486 -0.05 29.24 21.34
CA ALA A 486 -0.40 29.08 22.75
C ALA A 486 -0.05 27.66 23.28
N VAL A 487 -0.26 26.62 22.47
CA VAL A 487 0.11 25.23 22.82
C VAL A 487 1.62 25.09 22.99
N VAL A 488 2.42 25.67 22.09
CA VAL A 488 3.88 25.68 22.17
C VAL A 488 4.37 26.43 23.41
N GLN A 489 3.81 27.59 23.74
CA GLN A 489 4.16 28.34 24.95
C GLN A 489 3.84 27.56 26.24
N MET A 490 2.72 26.82 26.29
CA MET A 490 2.41 25.92 27.40
C MET A 490 3.36 24.72 27.45
N GLN A 491 3.70 24.15 26.28
CA GLN A 491 4.67 23.04 26.17
C GLN A 491 6.06 23.46 26.68
N GLU A 492 6.53 24.66 26.35
CA GLU A 492 7.78 25.23 26.83
C GLU A 492 7.75 25.44 28.36
N SER A 493 6.66 25.98 28.91
CA SER A 493 6.54 26.17 30.36
C SER A 493 6.49 24.85 31.16
N LEU A 494 5.80 23.82 30.64
CA LEU A 494 5.74 22.51 31.28
C LEU A 494 7.07 21.75 31.14
N GLN A 495 7.75 21.87 29.98
CA GLN A 495 9.09 21.33 29.77
C GLN A 495 10.10 21.89 30.79
N GLN A 496 10.06 23.21 31.03
CA GLN A 496 10.93 23.85 32.01
C GLN A 496 10.63 23.38 33.45
N GLN A 497 9.37 23.12 33.79
CA GLN A 497 8.98 22.55 35.09
C GLN A 497 9.46 21.10 35.25
N VAL A 498 9.37 20.27 34.20
CA VAL A 498 9.94 18.90 34.17
C VAL A 498 11.44 18.91 34.41
N GLU A 499 12.18 19.80 33.73
CA GLU A 499 13.64 19.91 33.91
C GLU A 499 14.01 20.35 35.34
N GLN A 500 13.23 21.26 35.94
CA GLN A 500 13.40 21.68 37.33
C GLN A 500 13.15 20.54 38.32
N VAL A 501 12.02 19.82 38.20
CA VAL A 501 11.72 18.65 39.07
C VAL A 501 12.74 17.52 38.88
N SER A 502 13.17 17.26 37.65
CA SER A 502 14.25 16.29 37.37
C SER A 502 15.57 16.68 38.05
N SER A 503 15.97 17.95 37.98
CA SER A 503 17.18 18.42 38.66
C SER A 503 17.09 18.32 40.20
N LEU A 504 15.91 18.61 40.77
CA LEU A 504 15.65 18.47 42.20
C LEU A 504 15.71 16.99 42.62
N MET A 505 15.18 16.07 41.82
CA MET A 505 15.32 14.63 42.06
C MET A 505 16.78 14.16 41.99
N GLU A 506 17.59 14.62 41.03
CA GLU A 506 19.02 14.27 41.00
C GLU A 506 19.76 14.78 42.25
N GLU A 507 19.43 15.98 42.72
CA GLU A 507 20.00 16.55 43.95
C GLU A 507 19.57 15.75 45.20
N ALA A 508 18.30 15.35 45.27
CA ALA A 508 17.73 14.55 46.36
C ALA A 508 18.38 13.17 46.47
N HIS A 509 18.62 12.50 45.33
CA HIS A 509 19.34 11.22 45.29
C HIS A 509 20.82 11.37 45.69
N ARG A 510 21.48 12.47 45.31
CA ARG A 510 22.89 12.72 45.66
C ARG A 510 23.13 13.00 47.15
N HIS A 511 22.15 13.56 47.86
CA HIS A 511 22.26 13.94 49.28
C HIS A 511 21.58 12.95 50.25
N HIS A 512 21.07 11.81 49.76
CA HIS A 512 20.34 10.80 50.54
C HIS A 512 19.17 11.40 51.36
N LEU A 513 18.43 12.31 50.73
CA LEU A 513 17.33 13.06 51.36
C LEU A 513 16.06 12.20 51.56
N PRO A 514 15.07 12.66 52.37
CA PRO A 514 13.95 11.84 52.81
C PRO A 514 13.16 11.18 51.66
N ALA A 515 12.87 9.90 51.81
CA ALA A 515 12.12 9.11 50.81
C ALA A 515 10.71 9.68 50.53
N SER A 516 10.11 10.38 51.49
CA SER A 516 8.85 11.13 51.31
C SER A 516 8.96 12.27 50.30
N LEU A 517 10.06 13.04 50.33
CA LEU A 517 10.33 14.14 49.41
C LEU A 517 10.60 13.60 47.99
N ILE A 518 11.41 12.53 47.90
CA ILE A 518 11.65 11.82 46.63
C ILE A 518 10.33 11.29 46.04
N GLN A 519 9.45 10.71 46.85
CA GLN A 519 8.14 10.20 46.41
C GLN A 519 7.20 11.32 45.94
N GLN A 520 7.18 12.47 46.62
CA GLN A 520 6.40 13.65 46.18
C GLN A 520 6.95 14.23 44.87
N ALA A 521 8.27 14.29 44.72
CA ALA A 521 8.92 14.75 43.49
C ALA A 521 8.61 13.82 42.29
N SER A 522 8.64 12.50 42.49
CA SER A 522 8.24 11.56 41.43
C SER A 522 6.75 11.66 41.06
N GLN A 523 5.86 11.91 42.04
CA GLN A 523 4.43 12.13 41.76
C GLN A 523 4.20 13.40 40.93
N LEU A 524 4.86 14.50 41.27
CA LEU A 524 4.79 15.73 40.48
C LEU A 524 5.40 15.54 39.07
N GLN A 525 6.47 14.75 38.94
CA GLN A 525 7.05 14.39 37.65
C GLN A 525 6.04 13.61 36.78
N ASP A 526 5.39 12.58 37.31
CA ASP A 526 4.38 11.79 36.59
C ASP A 526 3.18 12.65 36.13
N GLU A 527 2.71 13.58 36.97
CA GLU A 527 1.62 14.51 36.62
C GLU A 527 2.03 15.55 35.56
N LEU A 528 3.25 16.07 35.66
CA LEU A 528 3.85 16.97 34.67
C LEU A 528 4.03 16.29 33.32
N ASP A 529 4.63 15.09 33.28
CA ASP A 529 4.85 14.33 32.04
C ASP A 529 3.53 13.91 31.38
N THR A 530 2.52 13.54 32.18
CA THR A 530 1.16 13.27 31.68
C THR A 530 0.56 14.51 31.01
N SER A 531 0.67 15.67 31.66
CA SER A 531 0.15 16.94 31.15
C SER A 531 0.89 17.42 29.90
N LEU A 532 2.22 17.34 29.93
CA LEU A 532 3.12 17.65 28.81
C LEU A 532 2.89 16.71 27.62
N GLY A 533 2.64 15.43 27.87
CA GLY A 533 2.24 14.45 26.85
C GLY A 533 0.92 14.82 26.16
N GLY A 534 -0.10 15.20 26.93
CA GLY A 534 -1.37 15.70 26.39
C GLY A 534 -1.22 16.96 25.55
N VAL A 535 -0.47 17.95 26.05
CA VAL A 535 -0.17 19.20 25.32
C VAL A 535 0.64 18.93 24.03
N ARG A 536 1.61 18.01 24.06
CA ARG A 536 2.36 17.57 22.87
C ARG A 536 1.47 16.87 21.84
N SER A 537 0.58 15.95 22.24
CA SER A 537 -0.40 15.32 21.33
C SER A 537 -1.23 16.39 20.63
N ARG A 538 -1.77 17.33 21.42
CA ARG A 538 -2.58 18.44 20.91
C ARG A 538 -1.80 19.34 19.94
N CYS A 539 -0.50 19.53 20.16
CA CYS A 539 0.39 20.26 19.27
C CYS A 539 0.49 19.59 17.89
N GLU A 540 0.69 18.26 17.84
CA GLU A 540 0.76 17.51 16.57
C GLU A 540 -0.59 17.40 15.86
N GLU A 541 -1.70 17.23 16.60
CA GLU A 541 -3.06 17.28 16.05
C GLU A 541 -3.33 18.61 15.31
N LEU A 542 -2.94 19.73 15.93
CA LEU A 542 -3.14 21.06 15.37
C LEU A 542 -2.22 21.33 14.17
N LYS A 543 -0.96 20.86 14.21
CA LYS A 543 -0.04 20.90 13.05
C LYS A 543 -0.61 20.12 11.86
N HIS A 544 -0.99 18.86 12.07
CA HIS A 544 -1.63 18.04 11.03
C HIS A 544 -2.92 18.69 10.49
N SER A 545 -3.73 19.32 11.36
CA SER A 545 -4.91 20.06 10.95
C SER A 545 -4.59 21.28 10.06
N VAL A 546 -3.48 21.99 10.33
CA VAL A 546 -2.99 23.08 9.48
C VAL A 546 -2.44 22.56 8.15
N GLU A 547 -1.68 21.46 8.15
CA GLU A 547 -1.18 20.85 6.91
C GLU A 547 -2.32 20.36 6.01
N LEU A 548 -3.32 19.70 6.61
CA LEU A 548 -4.53 19.22 5.92
C LEU A 548 -5.33 20.39 5.34
N GLN A 549 -5.49 21.48 6.09
CA GLN A 549 -6.04 22.73 5.59
C GLN A 549 -5.21 23.28 4.40
N GLN A 550 -3.88 23.35 4.49
CA GLN A 550 -3.04 23.85 3.39
C GLN A 550 -3.08 22.95 2.15
N GLN A 551 -3.28 21.63 2.30
CA GLN A 551 -3.52 20.72 1.19
C GLN A 551 -4.89 20.98 0.55
N TYR A 552 -5.93 21.18 1.36
CA TYR A 552 -7.28 21.53 0.90
C TYR A 552 -7.29 22.85 0.11
N GLU A 553 -6.68 23.91 0.65
CA GLU A 553 -6.60 25.23 0.00
C GLU A 553 -5.88 25.16 -1.36
N ARG A 554 -4.73 24.47 -1.44
CA ARG A 554 -4.02 24.25 -2.71
C ARG A 554 -4.82 23.42 -3.70
N LEU A 555 -5.62 22.46 -3.24
CA LEU A 555 -6.49 21.65 -4.10
C LEU A 555 -7.67 22.48 -4.64
N VAL A 556 -8.27 23.34 -3.82
CA VAL A 556 -9.33 24.27 -4.24
C VAL A 556 -8.80 25.23 -5.30
N LEU A 557 -7.63 25.84 -5.08
CA LEU A 557 -6.99 26.77 -6.03
C LEU A 557 -6.60 26.07 -7.35
N SER A 558 -5.93 24.92 -7.29
CA SER A 558 -5.56 24.18 -8.53
C SER A 558 -6.78 23.66 -9.30
N LEU A 559 -7.91 23.38 -8.63
CA LEU A 559 -9.18 23.11 -9.31
C LEU A 559 -9.80 24.35 -9.97
N GLN A 560 -9.63 25.56 -9.41
CA GLN A 560 -10.00 26.80 -10.10
C GLN A 560 -9.14 27.02 -11.36
N GLU A 561 -7.83 26.81 -11.28
CA GLU A 561 -6.92 26.90 -12.43
C GLU A 561 -7.28 25.90 -13.53
N LEU A 562 -7.54 24.63 -13.17
CA LEU A 562 -7.98 23.60 -14.11
C LEU A 562 -9.36 23.89 -14.73
N LEU A 563 -10.25 24.59 -14.01
CA LEU A 563 -11.53 25.06 -14.56
C LEU A 563 -11.36 26.18 -15.58
N VAL A 564 -10.36 27.05 -15.47
CA VAL A 564 -10.07 28.08 -16.50
C VAL A 564 -9.54 27.43 -17.78
N LEU A 565 -8.63 26.46 -17.65
CA LEU A 565 -8.09 25.67 -18.77
C LEU A 565 -9.12 24.72 -19.41
N GLY A 566 -10.25 24.49 -18.74
CA GLY A 566 -11.31 23.59 -19.18
C GLY A 566 -12.03 24.05 -20.45
N PRO A 567 -12.69 25.24 -20.45
CA PRO A 567 -13.28 25.85 -21.62
C PRO A 567 -12.28 26.02 -22.76
N GLU A 568 -11.05 26.47 -22.50
CA GLU A 568 -10.00 26.58 -23.53
C GLU A 568 -9.75 25.25 -24.27
N ARG A 569 -9.82 24.12 -23.55
CA ARG A 569 -9.67 22.77 -24.11
C ARG A 569 -10.90 22.31 -24.91
N LEU A 570 -12.10 22.77 -24.57
CA LEU A 570 -13.35 22.46 -25.26
C LEU A 570 -13.56 23.34 -26.49
N GLU A 571 -13.16 24.60 -26.42
CA GLU A 571 -13.20 25.59 -27.49
C GLU A 571 -12.01 25.48 -28.45
N GLN A 572 -11.03 24.62 -28.15
CA GLN A 572 -9.89 24.26 -29.00
C GLN A 572 -10.32 23.54 -30.28
N LYS A 573 -10.92 24.31 -31.18
CA LYS A 573 -11.05 23.96 -32.60
C LYS A 573 -9.64 23.67 -33.13
N PRO A 574 -9.44 22.59 -33.90
CA PRO A 574 -8.13 22.27 -34.43
C PRO A 574 -7.78 23.23 -35.57
N ASP A 575 -7.04 24.31 -35.24
CA ASP A 575 -6.47 25.24 -36.23
C ASP A 575 -5.57 24.51 -37.27
N ALA A 576 -4.99 23.39 -36.85
CA ALA A 576 -4.42 22.40 -37.76
C ALA A 576 -5.52 21.45 -38.25
N GLU A 577 -5.82 21.49 -39.55
CA GLU A 577 -6.78 20.62 -40.23
C GLU A 577 -6.63 19.14 -39.81
N LEU A 578 -7.75 18.43 -39.55
CA LEU A 578 -7.74 17.01 -39.21
C LEU A 578 -7.36 16.15 -40.43
N ARG A 579 -6.06 16.04 -40.70
CA ARG A 579 -5.53 15.33 -41.87
C ARG A 579 -5.54 13.82 -41.72
N ASP A 580 -5.29 13.30 -40.51
CA ASP A 580 -5.14 11.86 -40.25
C ASP A 580 -5.91 11.40 -39.01
N ARG A 581 -6.47 10.17 -39.07
CA ARG A 581 -7.18 9.52 -37.96
C ARG A 581 -6.33 9.41 -36.67
N ALA A 582 -5.01 9.27 -36.81
CA ALA A 582 -4.06 9.20 -35.70
C ALA A 582 -4.02 10.50 -34.86
N HIS A 583 -4.12 11.66 -35.50
CA HIS A 583 -4.14 12.96 -34.81
C HIS A 583 -5.40 13.11 -33.95
N LEU A 584 -6.58 12.75 -34.49
CA LEU A 584 -7.84 12.76 -33.74
C LEU A 584 -7.82 11.75 -32.58
N GLN A 585 -7.22 10.57 -32.78
CA GLN A 585 -7.04 9.56 -31.72
C GLN A 585 -6.08 10.04 -30.61
N GLN A 586 -5.01 10.77 -30.97
CA GLN A 586 -4.12 11.41 -29.99
C GLN A 586 -4.85 12.51 -29.21
N GLN A 587 -5.61 13.38 -29.89
CA GLN A 587 -6.41 14.44 -29.25
C GLN A 587 -7.39 13.84 -28.24
N LEU A 588 -8.18 12.83 -28.64
CA LEU A 588 -9.10 12.12 -27.74
C LEU A 588 -8.36 11.53 -26.53
N SER A 589 -7.20 10.89 -26.73
CA SER A 589 -6.41 10.35 -25.63
C SER A 589 -5.93 11.42 -24.63
N SER A 590 -5.61 12.63 -25.12
CA SER A 590 -5.21 13.77 -24.29
C SER A 590 -6.40 14.36 -23.52
N HIS A 591 -7.54 14.46 -24.21
CA HIS A 591 -8.80 14.96 -23.68
C HIS A 591 -9.29 14.08 -22.53
N THR A 592 -9.39 12.77 -22.76
CA THR A 592 -9.80 11.79 -21.74
C THR A 592 -8.88 11.82 -20.52
N LYS A 593 -7.56 11.92 -20.69
CA LYS A 593 -6.61 12.05 -19.57
C LYS A 593 -6.87 13.30 -18.71
N PHE A 594 -7.16 14.44 -19.33
CA PHE A 594 -7.46 15.68 -18.61
C PHE A 594 -8.77 15.59 -17.80
N PHE A 595 -9.85 15.07 -18.39
CA PHE A 595 -11.12 14.92 -17.68
C PHE A 595 -11.09 13.83 -16.59
N GLN A 596 -10.27 12.79 -16.76
CA GLN A 596 -9.95 11.83 -15.70
C GLN A 596 -9.16 12.49 -14.55
N PHE A 597 -8.15 13.31 -14.87
CA PHE A 597 -7.34 14.04 -13.88
C PHE A 597 -8.21 15.03 -13.07
N LEU A 598 -9.00 15.86 -13.74
CA LEU A 598 -9.96 16.77 -13.10
C LEU A 598 -10.94 16.01 -12.19
N GLY A 599 -11.53 14.91 -12.68
CA GLY A 599 -12.44 14.07 -11.90
C GLY A 599 -11.78 13.38 -10.70
N HIS A 600 -10.48 13.05 -10.79
CA HIS A 600 -9.72 12.50 -9.67
C HIS A 600 -9.44 13.55 -8.59
N HIS A 601 -8.94 14.74 -8.97
CA HIS A 601 -8.71 15.85 -8.04
C HIS A 601 -10.01 16.32 -7.37
N PHE A 602 -11.14 16.33 -8.08
CA PHE A 602 -12.45 16.62 -7.52
C PHE A 602 -12.90 15.58 -6.47
N ARG A 603 -12.69 14.29 -6.72
CA ARG A 603 -12.96 13.23 -5.72
C ARG A 603 -12.05 13.35 -4.49
N ILE A 604 -10.79 13.75 -4.67
CA ILE A 604 -9.90 14.06 -3.54
C ILE A 604 -10.48 15.24 -2.74
N LEU A 605 -10.98 16.31 -3.40
CA LEU A 605 -11.58 17.44 -2.70
C LEU A 605 -12.80 17.01 -1.87
N GLN A 606 -13.69 16.17 -2.42
CA GLN A 606 -14.82 15.59 -1.68
C GLN A 606 -14.36 14.75 -0.48
N ASN A 607 -13.27 13.98 -0.64
CA ASN A 607 -12.68 13.16 0.43
C ASN A 607 -11.93 13.96 1.50
N LEU A 608 -11.40 15.15 1.19
CA LEU A 608 -10.79 16.04 2.17
C LEU A 608 -11.83 16.91 2.88
N THR A 609 -12.93 17.25 2.22
CA THR A 609 -14.01 18.12 2.76
C THR A 609 -14.59 17.57 4.08
N HIS A 610 -14.65 16.25 4.27
CA HIS A 610 -15.13 15.62 5.52
C HIS A 610 -14.06 15.43 6.62
N ARG A 611 -12.82 15.89 6.39
CA ARG A 611 -11.68 15.72 7.32
C ARG A 611 -11.07 17.06 7.78
N VAL A 612 -11.35 18.13 7.05
CA VAL A 612 -10.83 19.47 7.30
C VAL A 612 -11.62 20.17 8.42
N PRO A 613 -10.99 20.97 9.30
CA PRO A 613 -11.69 21.69 10.36
C PRO A 613 -12.83 22.58 9.85
N GLU A 614 -13.94 22.59 10.60
CA GLU A 614 -15.19 23.30 10.29
C GLU A 614 -14.99 24.80 9.95
N SER A 615 -14.05 25.47 10.61
CA SER A 615 -13.71 26.88 10.34
C SER A 615 -13.11 27.12 8.94
N THR A 616 -12.43 26.12 8.37
CA THR A 616 -11.97 26.15 6.97
C THR A 616 -13.06 25.69 6.01
N LEU A 617 -13.93 24.75 6.41
CA LEU A 617 -15.11 24.39 5.62
C LEU A 617 -16.00 25.61 5.37
N GLN A 618 -16.36 26.36 6.42
CA GLN A 618 -17.18 27.57 6.33
C GLN A 618 -16.56 28.66 5.45
N ARG A 619 -15.24 28.88 5.56
CA ARG A 619 -14.51 29.85 4.73
C ARG A 619 -14.55 29.54 3.23
N TRP A 620 -14.54 28.26 2.86
CA TRP A 620 -14.50 27.83 1.45
C TRP A 620 -15.84 27.32 0.91
N GLN A 621 -16.88 27.18 1.75
CA GLN A 621 -18.17 26.56 1.41
C GLN A 621 -18.77 27.09 0.11
N GLY A 622 -18.87 28.41 -0.05
CA GLY A 622 -19.41 29.05 -1.26
C GLY A 622 -18.56 28.82 -2.51
N VAL A 623 -17.22 28.84 -2.35
CA VAL A 623 -16.28 28.57 -3.45
C VAL A 623 -16.36 27.11 -3.88
N VAL A 624 -16.36 26.18 -2.92
CA VAL A 624 -16.42 24.73 -3.16
C VAL A 624 -17.76 24.31 -3.75
N MET A 625 -18.87 24.93 -3.33
CA MET A 625 -20.19 24.73 -3.95
C MET A 625 -20.20 25.23 -5.41
N GLY A 626 -19.59 26.39 -5.68
CA GLY A 626 -19.39 26.89 -7.06
C GLY A 626 -18.54 25.94 -7.91
N LEU A 627 -17.42 25.45 -7.35
CA LEU A 627 -16.57 24.44 -7.99
C LEU A 627 -17.32 23.15 -8.30
N GLN A 628 -18.18 22.66 -7.40
CA GLN A 628 -18.96 21.44 -7.62
C GLN A 628 -19.90 21.58 -8.84
N VAL A 629 -20.61 22.72 -8.95
CA VAL A 629 -21.48 23.01 -10.09
C VAL A 629 -20.69 23.14 -11.39
N GLU A 630 -19.59 23.90 -11.36
CA GLU A 630 -18.81 24.20 -12.57
C GLU A 630 -17.99 22.99 -13.06
N ILE A 631 -17.45 22.18 -12.15
CA ILE A 631 -16.80 20.90 -12.49
C ILE A 631 -17.83 19.93 -13.08
N ALA A 632 -19.05 19.85 -12.53
CA ALA A 632 -20.10 19.01 -13.11
C ALA A 632 -20.50 19.48 -14.53
N ARG A 633 -20.69 20.80 -14.72
CA ARG A 633 -20.98 21.43 -16.01
C ARG A 633 -19.88 21.12 -17.03
N LEU A 634 -18.63 21.34 -16.66
CA LEU A 634 -17.47 21.15 -17.52
C LEU A 634 -17.24 19.66 -17.82
N HIS A 635 -17.42 18.76 -16.85
CA HIS A 635 -17.26 17.31 -17.04
C HIS A 635 -18.32 16.73 -17.98
N GLN A 636 -19.57 17.23 -17.95
CA GLN A 636 -20.58 16.86 -18.94
C GLN A 636 -20.19 17.34 -20.35
N GLN A 637 -19.76 18.58 -20.51
CA GLN A 637 -19.31 19.09 -21.81
C GLN A 637 -18.08 18.32 -22.35
N GLY A 638 -17.18 17.91 -21.46
CA GLY A 638 -16.10 16.98 -21.77
C GLY A 638 -16.62 15.61 -22.24
N LEU A 639 -17.56 15.00 -21.51
CA LEU A 639 -18.17 13.73 -21.90
C LEU A 639 -18.78 13.81 -23.31
N ASP A 640 -19.60 14.85 -23.57
CA ASP A 640 -20.26 15.07 -24.86
C ASP A 640 -19.23 15.24 -25.99
N GLN A 641 -18.18 16.03 -25.77
CA GLN A 641 -17.14 16.29 -26.77
C GLN A 641 -16.25 15.05 -27.02
N GLY A 642 -15.89 14.32 -25.97
CA GLY A 642 -15.16 13.06 -26.06
C GLY A 642 -15.95 11.99 -26.83
N THR A 643 -17.25 11.88 -26.58
CA THR A 643 -18.16 10.99 -27.33
C THR A 643 -18.19 11.37 -28.81
N ARG A 644 -18.38 12.65 -29.16
CA ARG A 644 -18.35 13.11 -30.57
C ARG A 644 -17.04 12.78 -31.28
N MET A 645 -15.91 12.93 -30.59
CA MET A 645 -14.60 12.56 -31.15
C MET A 645 -14.48 11.04 -31.36
N GLN A 646 -15.03 10.23 -30.46
CA GLN A 646 -15.07 8.78 -30.61
C GLN A 646 -16.03 8.32 -31.73
N GLU A 647 -17.21 8.93 -31.85
CA GLU A 647 -18.16 8.72 -32.96
C GLU A 647 -17.52 9.08 -34.31
N THR A 648 -16.79 10.20 -34.36
CA THR A 648 -16.04 10.63 -35.56
C THR A 648 -14.95 9.62 -35.92
N LEU A 649 -14.19 9.10 -34.94
CA LEU A 649 -13.20 8.04 -35.17
C LEU A 649 -13.84 6.75 -35.69
N GLN A 650 -14.99 6.35 -35.13
CA GLN A 650 -15.71 5.15 -35.57
C GLN A 650 -16.25 5.31 -37.00
N MET A 651 -16.82 6.48 -37.33
CA MET A 651 -17.27 6.82 -38.68
C MET A 651 -16.10 6.85 -39.67
N TRP A 652 -14.94 7.36 -39.26
CA TRP A 652 -13.71 7.36 -40.06
C TRP A 652 -13.25 5.93 -40.36
N SER A 653 -13.12 5.06 -39.34
CA SER A 653 -12.71 3.66 -39.56
C SER A 653 -13.70 2.90 -40.45
N GLN A 654 -15.02 3.06 -40.24
CA GLN A 654 -16.04 2.45 -41.10
C GLN A 654 -15.91 2.94 -42.56
N TRP A 655 -15.62 4.22 -42.78
CA TRP A 655 -15.37 4.77 -44.11
C TRP A 655 -14.06 4.25 -44.73
N GLU A 656 -12.99 4.06 -43.94
CA GLU A 656 -11.74 3.44 -44.41
C GLU A 656 -11.96 1.97 -44.86
N GLU A 657 -12.78 1.21 -44.12
CA GLU A 657 -13.15 -0.18 -44.46
C GLU A 657 -14.06 -0.25 -45.70
N ASP A 658 -15.12 0.56 -45.76
CA ASP A 658 -16.00 0.64 -46.93
C ASP A 658 -15.25 1.15 -48.17
N ARG A 659 -14.30 2.07 -48.00
CA ARG A 659 -13.41 2.51 -49.08
C ARG A 659 -12.57 1.36 -49.62
N ALA A 660 -11.86 0.63 -48.76
CA ALA A 660 -11.01 -0.49 -49.16
C ALA A 660 -11.82 -1.61 -49.85
N TRP A 661 -13.04 -1.87 -49.37
CA TRP A 661 -14.01 -2.73 -50.05
C TRP A 661 -14.43 -2.19 -51.42
N SER A 662 -14.66 -0.87 -51.55
CA SER A 662 -15.03 -0.28 -52.84
C SER A 662 -13.89 -0.35 -53.87
N ASP A 663 -12.63 -0.19 -53.44
CA ASP A 663 -11.46 -0.36 -54.31
C ASP A 663 -11.34 -1.82 -54.80
N SER A 664 -11.62 -2.81 -53.93
CA SER A 664 -11.61 -4.23 -54.30
C SER A 664 -12.80 -4.66 -55.16
N LEU A 665 -13.94 -3.95 -55.10
CA LEU A 665 -15.08 -4.17 -56.00
C LEU A 665 -14.88 -3.52 -57.38
N LEU A 666 -14.40 -2.27 -57.43
CA LEU A 666 -14.36 -1.50 -58.68
C LEU A 666 -13.21 -1.91 -59.61
N SER A 667 -12.06 -2.31 -59.06
CA SER A 667 -10.90 -2.72 -59.87
C SER A 667 -11.16 -3.95 -60.76
N PRO A 668 -11.81 -5.04 -60.28
CA PRO A 668 -12.29 -6.13 -61.13
C PRO A 668 -13.29 -5.71 -62.21
N ILE A 669 -14.18 -4.75 -61.91
CA ILE A 669 -15.21 -4.27 -62.85
C ILE A 669 -14.56 -3.39 -63.94
N GLU A 670 -13.56 -2.58 -63.60
CA GLU A 670 -12.77 -1.79 -64.55
C GLU A 670 -11.92 -2.68 -65.48
N THR A 671 -11.19 -3.64 -64.91
CA THR A 671 -10.34 -4.56 -65.68
C THR A 671 -11.14 -5.50 -66.58
N SER A 672 -12.26 -6.06 -66.10
CA SER A 672 -13.18 -6.83 -66.96
C SER A 672 -13.83 -5.96 -68.03
N SER A 673 -14.25 -4.72 -67.71
CA SER A 673 -14.80 -3.80 -68.71
C SER A 673 -13.82 -3.44 -69.82
N ILE A 674 -12.50 -3.46 -69.56
CA ILE A 674 -11.45 -3.29 -70.57
C ILE A 674 -11.26 -4.59 -71.36
N LYS A 675 -11.12 -5.74 -70.67
CA LYS A 675 -10.93 -7.05 -71.33
C LYS A 675 -12.06 -7.37 -72.32
N MET A 676 -13.32 -7.26 -71.89
CA MET A 676 -14.49 -7.57 -72.73
C MET A 676 -14.66 -6.57 -73.90
N HIS A 677 -14.06 -5.39 -73.85
CA HIS A 677 -14.05 -4.46 -74.97
C HIS A 677 -13.14 -4.97 -76.09
N ASN A 678 -11.89 -5.34 -75.73
CA ASN A 678 -10.83 -5.78 -76.65
C ASN A 678 -11.06 -7.15 -77.31
N GLU A 679 -11.99 -7.97 -76.81
CA GLU A 679 -12.29 -9.29 -77.39
C GLU A 679 -13.04 -9.19 -78.75
N GLY A 680 -13.03 -10.25 -79.55
CA GLY A 680 -13.65 -10.27 -80.88
C GLY A 680 -15.18 -10.08 -80.89
N ASN A 681 -15.74 -9.80 -82.08
CA ASN A 681 -17.16 -9.45 -82.27
C ASN A 681 -17.99 -10.54 -83.00
N SER A 682 -17.65 -11.83 -82.83
CA SER A 682 -18.50 -12.94 -83.27
C SER A 682 -19.81 -13.00 -82.47
N GLU A 683 -20.81 -13.73 -82.95
CA GLU A 683 -22.14 -13.79 -82.31
C GLU A 683 -22.13 -14.39 -80.89
N GLU A 684 -21.30 -15.42 -80.69
CA GLU A 684 -21.01 -16.00 -79.38
C GLU A 684 -20.37 -14.96 -78.45
N ARG A 685 -19.28 -14.29 -78.90
CA ARG A 685 -18.60 -13.26 -78.11
C ARG A 685 -19.49 -12.05 -77.82
N ILE A 686 -20.35 -11.61 -78.75
CA ILE A 686 -21.34 -10.56 -78.50
C ILE A 686 -22.33 -10.99 -77.40
N SER A 687 -22.71 -12.26 -77.37
CA SER A 687 -23.61 -12.81 -76.35
C SER A 687 -22.94 -12.95 -74.98
N GLU A 688 -21.69 -13.41 -74.95
CA GLU A 688 -20.84 -13.45 -73.74
C GLU A 688 -20.59 -12.04 -73.18
N LYS A 689 -20.12 -11.10 -74.02
CA LYS A 689 -19.95 -9.68 -73.65
C LYS A 689 -21.23 -9.10 -73.05
N LEU A 690 -22.39 -9.38 -73.66
CA LEU A 690 -23.67 -8.90 -73.15
C LEU A 690 -24.02 -9.52 -71.79
N SER A 691 -23.77 -10.81 -71.59
CA SER A 691 -23.98 -11.47 -70.31
C SER A 691 -23.10 -10.86 -69.21
N VAL A 692 -21.79 -10.71 -69.48
CA VAL A 692 -20.84 -10.12 -68.53
C VAL A 692 -21.20 -8.67 -68.21
N TYR A 693 -21.49 -7.82 -69.20
CA TYR A 693 -21.90 -6.44 -68.91
C TYR A 693 -23.23 -6.36 -68.13
N GLN A 694 -24.18 -7.28 -68.36
CA GLN A 694 -25.42 -7.35 -67.57
C GLN A 694 -25.17 -7.78 -66.12
N GLU A 695 -24.27 -8.74 -65.88
CA GLU A 695 -23.83 -9.17 -64.54
C GLU A 695 -23.13 -8.02 -63.79
N LEU A 696 -22.14 -7.38 -64.43
CA LEU A 696 -21.43 -6.23 -63.87
C LEU A 696 -22.41 -5.09 -63.52
N ARG A 697 -23.41 -4.81 -64.37
CA ARG A 697 -24.46 -3.83 -64.10
C ARG A 697 -25.34 -4.24 -62.91
N GLY A 698 -25.64 -5.53 -62.74
CA GLY A 698 -26.34 -6.08 -61.58
C GLY A 698 -25.56 -5.81 -60.28
N VAL A 699 -24.30 -6.24 -60.24
CA VAL A 699 -23.38 -6.04 -59.11
C VAL A 699 -23.26 -4.55 -58.72
N LEU A 700 -23.17 -3.64 -59.70
CA LEU A 700 -23.17 -2.20 -59.44
C LEU A 700 -24.50 -1.71 -58.85
N GLN A 701 -25.64 -2.11 -59.41
CA GLN A 701 -26.96 -1.65 -58.95
C GLN A 701 -27.30 -2.18 -57.54
N GLU A 702 -26.98 -3.43 -57.23
CA GLU A 702 -27.16 -4.04 -55.90
C GLU A 702 -26.37 -3.29 -54.82
N ASN A 703 -25.13 -2.92 -55.13
CA ASN A 703 -24.23 -2.28 -54.17
C ASN A 703 -24.45 -0.76 -54.02
N LYS A 704 -25.30 -0.15 -54.86
CA LYS A 704 -25.58 1.29 -54.88
C LYS A 704 -25.90 1.88 -53.50
N ALA A 705 -26.69 1.19 -52.67
CA ALA A 705 -27.05 1.65 -51.32
C ALA A 705 -25.88 1.62 -50.31
N ARG A 706 -24.83 0.83 -50.56
CA ARG A 706 -23.59 0.86 -49.78
C ARG A 706 -22.71 2.04 -50.21
N PHE A 707 -22.59 2.28 -51.52
CA PHE A 707 -21.94 3.48 -52.04
C PHE A 707 -22.57 4.77 -51.52
N SER A 708 -23.90 4.91 -51.54
CA SER A 708 -24.57 6.10 -50.99
C SER A 708 -24.24 6.37 -49.52
N ARG A 709 -24.28 5.33 -48.66
CA ARG A 709 -23.95 5.48 -47.22
C ARG A 709 -22.48 5.82 -46.98
N MET A 710 -21.56 5.18 -47.70
CA MET A 710 -20.12 5.52 -47.64
C MET A 710 -19.86 6.96 -48.09
N LEU A 711 -20.47 7.40 -49.18
CA LEU A 711 -20.32 8.77 -49.68
C LEU A 711 -20.87 9.80 -48.69
N GLU A 712 -22.01 9.52 -48.06
CA GLU A 712 -22.59 10.35 -47.01
C GLU A 712 -21.70 10.42 -45.76
N ALA A 713 -21.14 9.29 -45.30
CA ALA A 713 -20.19 9.27 -44.20
C ALA A 713 -18.93 10.10 -44.51
N GLY A 714 -18.41 10.01 -45.73
CA GLY A 714 -17.27 10.83 -46.17
C GLY A 714 -17.57 12.33 -46.25
N LEU A 715 -18.83 12.73 -46.51
CA LEU A 715 -19.27 14.12 -46.43
C LEU A 715 -19.37 14.61 -44.98
N ARG A 716 -19.99 13.83 -44.08
CA ARG A 716 -20.07 14.14 -42.64
C ARG A 716 -18.67 14.29 -42.01
N LEU A 717 -17.73 13.42 -42.38
CA LEU A 717 -16.32 13.53 -41.97
C LEU A 717 -15.67 14.82 -42.51
N GLN A 718 -15.97 15.23 -43.74
CA GLN A 718 -15.50 16.49 -44.31
C GLN A 718 -16.06 17.71 -43.54
N GLU A 719 -17.32 17.68 -43.12
CA GLU A 719 -17.97 18.73 -42.31
C GLU A 719 -17.32 18.89 -40.92
N VAL A 720 -16.90 17.79 -40.30
CA VAL A 720 -16.12 17.79 -39.03
C VAL A 720 -14.67 18.27 -39.22
N GLY A 721 -14.24 18.54 -40.46
CA GLY A 721 -12.94 19.14 -40.79
C GLY A 721 -11.94 18.18 -41.43
N CYS A 722 -12.31 16.92 -41.67
CA CYS A 722 -11.42 15.88 -42.20
C CYS A 722 -11.22 16.02 -43.72
N ARG A 723 -10.64 17.13 -44.19
CA ARG A 723 -10.57 17.47 -45.63
C ARG A 723 -9.95 16.38 -46.51
N GLY A 724 -8.98 15.62 -45.98
CA GLY A 724 -8.36 14.49 -46.70
C GLY A 724 -9.38 13.42 -47.10
N VAL A 725 -10.31 13.10 -46.20
CA VAL A 725 -11.45 12.22 -46.47
C VAL A 725 -12.31 12.81 -47.58
N GLY A 726 -12.68 14.08 -47.49
CA GLY A 726 -13.52 14.77 -48.50
C GLY A 726 -12.97 14.72 -49.94
N VAL A 727 -11.67 14.99 -50.12
CA VAL A 727 -10.99 14.87 -51.43
C VAL A 727 -11.01 13.42 -51.93
N ALA A 728 -10.71 12.46 -51.04
CA ALA A 728 -10.68 11.05 -51.37
C ALA A 728 -12.08 10.45 -51.63
N ASN A 729 -13.12 11.01 -51.02
CA ASN A 729 -14.54 10.68 -51.21
C ASN A 729 -15.02 11.21 -52.56
N SER A 730 -14.69 12.47 -52.90
CA SER A 730 -15.01 13.09 -54.20
C SER A 730 -14.40 12.32 -55.38
N LYS A 731 -13.16 11.84 -55.25
CA LYS A 731 -12.50 10.98 -56.25
C LYS A 731 -13.22 9.64 -56.43
N LEU A 732 -13.65 9.03 -55.33
CA LEU A 732 -14.38 7.76 -55.34
C LEU A 732 -15.76 7.90 -55.98
N GLU A 733 -16.47 8.99 -55.70
CA GLU A 733 -17.75 9.30 -56.34
C GLU A 733 -17.61 9.51 -57.85
N ALA A 734 -16.58 10.23 -58.29
CA ALA A 734 -16.30 10.45 -59.70
C ALA A 734 -16.02 9.12 -60.43
N ARG A 735 -15.18 8.25 -59.85
CA ARG A 735 -14.88 6.90 -60.37
C ARG A 735 -16.14 6.03 -60.45
N TRP A 736 -16.93 5.98 -59.37
CA TRP A 736 -18.21 5.27 -59.32
C TRP A 736 -19.16 5.72 -60.45
N ARG A 737 -19.40 7.04 -60.55
CA ARG A 737 -20.30 7.62 -61.56
C ARG A 737 -19.79 7.41 -63.00
N ALA A 738 -18.47 7.39 -63.22
CA ALA A 738 -17.88 7.10 -64.52
C ALA A 738 -18.03 5.62 -64.91
N LEU A 739 -17.71 4.69 -64.00
CA LEU A 739 -17.77 3.26 -64.26
C LEU A 739 -19.20 2.77 -64.50
N HIS A 740 -20.17 3.23 -63.70
CA HIS A 740 -21.59 2.91 -63.92
C HIS A 740 -22.05 3.34 -65.31
N LYS A 741 -21.75 4.58 -65.72
CA LYS A 741 -22.07 5.08 -67.06
C LYS A 741 -21.39 4.27 -68.16
N LYS A 742 -20.13 3.86 -67.98
CA LYS A 742 -19.39 3.04 -68.96
C LYS A 742 -20.04 1.66 -69.13
N VAL A 743 -20.29 0.93 -68.05
CA VAL A 743 -20.92 -0.40 -68.09
C VAL A 743 -22.35 -0.33 -68.66
N GLU A 744 -23.12 0.69 -68.27
CA GLU A 744 -24.48 0.91 -68.75
C GLU A 744 -24.52 1.26 -70.25
N HIS A 745 -23.63 2.13 -70.72
CA HIS A 745 -23.46 2.40 -72.15
C HIS A 745 -23.10 1.12 -72.92
N GLN A 746 -22.08 0.38 -72.47
CA GLN A 746 -21.63 -0.86 -73.12
C GLN A 746 -22.72 -1.95 -73.15
N CYS A 747 -23.53 -2.09 -72.09
CA CYS A 747 -24.74 -2.93 -72.11
C CYS A 747 -25.65 -2.58 -73.31
N THR A 748 -25.95 -1.30 -73.49
CA THR A 748 -26.89 -0.86 -74.54
C THR A 748 -26.28 -0.96 -75.95
N ASN A 749 -24.98 -0.73 -76.10
CA ASN A 749 -24.26 -0.87 -77.37
C ASN A 749 -24.21 -2.34 -77.80
N VAL A 750 -23.72 -3.23 -76.94
CA VAL A 750 -23.62 -4.67 -77.27
C VAL A 750 -25.01 -5.30 -77.53
N ASP A 751 -26.06 -4.87 -76.82
CA ASP A 751 -27.44 -5.31 -77.11
C ASP A 751 -27.98 -4.77 -78.45
N LYS A 752 -27.69 -3.51 -78.81
CA LYS A 752 -28.00 -2.97 -80.15
C LYS A 752 -27.30 -3.77 -81.24
N LYS A 753 -25.99 -4.03 -81.09
CA LYS A 753 -25.19 -4.86 -82.00
C LYS A 753 -25.76 -6.25 -82.17
N ARG A 754 -26.09 -6.94 -81.07
CA ARG A 754 -26.73 -8.25 -81.09
C ARG A 754 -28.06 -8.24 -81.87
N LYS A 755 -28.91 -7.23 -81.64
CA LYS A 755 -30.19 -7.06 -82.33
C LYS A 755 -30.02 -6.76 -83.83
N LEU A 756 -29.08 -5.90 -84.19
CA LEU A 756 -28.79 -5.58 -85.59
C LEU A 756 -28.13 -6.75 -86.33
N ARG A 757 -27.22 -7.51 -85.71
CA ARG A 757 -26.60 -8.70 -86.28
C ARG A 757 -27.60 -9.84 -86.51
N SER A 758 -28.40 -10.17 -85.50
CA SER A 758 -29.44 -11.22 -85.60
C SER A 758 -30.62 -10.83 -86.51
N ARG A 759 -30.78 -9.53 -86.80
CA ARG A 759 -31.63 -9.05 -87.90
C ARG A 759 -30.93 -9.20 -89.25
N PHE A 760 -29.72 -8.68 -89.40
CA PHE A 760 -28.95 -8.71 -90.65
C PHE A 760 -28.84 -10.14 -91.19
N LEU A 761 -28.38 -11.10 -90.39
CA LEU A 761 -28.19 -12.50 -90.80
C LEU A 761 -29.50 -13.19 -91.21
N ARG A 762 -30.63 -12.80 -90.59
CA ARG A 762 -31.96 -13.35 -90.90
C ARG A 762 -32.53 -12.75 -92.17
N ASP A 763 -32.53 -11.42 -92.24
CA ASP A 763 -33.08 -10.66 -93.37
C ASP A 763 -32.23 -10.91 -94.63
N SER A 764 -30.90 -11.10 -94.49
CA SER A 764 -29.99 -11.43 -95.59
C SER A 764 -30.17 -12.85 -96.11
N ALA A 765 -30.32 -13.86 -95.25
CA ALA A 765 -30.62 -15.23 -95.67
C ALA A 765 -31.96 -15.29 -96.44
N VAL A 766 -33.03 -14.70 -95.90
CA VAL A 766 -34.36 -14.65 -96.53
C VAL A 766 -34.39 -13.82 -97.83
N LEU A 767 -33.40 -12.96 -98.04
CA LEU A 767 -33.15 -12.26 -99.30
C LEU A 767 -32.35 -13.12 -100.28
N ALA A 768 -31.25 -13.75 -99.83
CA ALA A 768 -30.38 -14.60 -100.62
C ALA A 768 -31.10 -15.84 -101.17
N ASP A 769 -31.84 -16.56 -100.32
CA ASP A 769 -32.66 -17.72 -100.72
C ASP A 769 -33.68 -17.33 -101.82
N TRP A 770 -34.30 -16.15 -101.67
CA TRP A 770 -35.24 -15.63 -102.66
C TRP A 770 -34.55 -15.21 -103.95
N MET A 771 -33.36 -14.59 -103.89
CA MET A 771 -32.58 -14.22 -105.06
C MET A 771 -32.06 -15.45 -105.82
N GLY A 772 -31.67 -16.52 -105.09
CA GLY A 772 -31.30 -17.81 -105.67
C GLY A 772 -32.46 -18.44 -106.42
N GLY A 773 -33.61 -18.61 -105.76
CA GLY A 773 -34.82 -19.14 -106.42
C GLY A 773 -35.36 -18.27 -107.56
N ALA A 774 -35.16 -16.95 -107.50
CA ALA A 774 -35.44 -16.04 -108.61
C ALA A 774 -34.48 -16.27 -109.79
N ARG A 775 -33.19 -16.48 -109.52
CA ARG A 775 -32.19 -16.79 -110.55
C ARG A 775 -32.45 -18.16 -111.19
N GLU A 776 -32.71 -19.20 -110.41
CA GLU A 776 -33.06 -20.54 -110.94
C GLU A 776 -34.31 -20.51 -111.84
N MET A 777 -35.28 -19.63 -111.57
CA MET A 777 -36.44 -19.42 -112.44
C MET A 777 -36.05 -18.75 -113.76
N ILE A 778 -35.17 -17.75 -113.71
CA ILE A 778 -34.68 -17.03 -114.89
C ILE A 778 -33.82 -17.94 -115.76
N ASP A 779 -32.79 -18.56 -115.18
CA ASP A 779 -31.82 -19.40 -115.89
C ASP A 779 -32.52 -20.60 -116.56
N ARG A 780 -33.48 -21.24 -115.87
CA ARG A 780 -34.33 -22.30 -116.43
C ARG A 780 -35.16 -21.82 -117.62
N CYS A 781 -35.76 -20.63 -117.51
CA CYS A 781 -36.58 -20.08 -118.59
C CYS A 781 -35.72 -19.65 -119.79
N GLN A 782 -34.53 -19.08 -119.57
CA GLN A 782 -33.57 -18.75 -120.62
C GLN A 782 -33.08 -20.01 -121.36
N LEU A 783 -32.85 -21.11 -120.64
CA LEU A 783 -32.53 -22.41 -121.25
C LEU A 783 -33.70 -22.93 -122.11
N SER A 784 -34.94 -22.85 -121.63
CA SER A 784 -36.12 -23.25 -122.43
C SER A 784 -36.37 -22.36 -123.66
N VAL A 785 -36.03 -21.06 -123.59
CA VAL A 785 -36.16 -20.10 -124.71
C VAL A 785 -34.99 -20.20 -125.70
N SER A 786 -33.86 -20.80 -125.32
CA SER A 786 -32.66 -20.93 -126.16
C SER A 786 -32.48 -22.33 -126.77
N ALA A 787 -33.32 -23.30 -126.40
CA ALA A 787 -33.45 -24.56 -127.14
C ALA A 787 -34.37 -24.34 -128.34
N GLU A 788 -33.98 -24.79 -129.54
CA GLU A 788 -34.71 -24.56 -130.80
C GLU A 788 -35.98 -25.43 -130.97
N GLU A 789 -36.63 -25.83 -129.86
CA GLU A 789 -37.96 -26.45 -129.89
C GLU A 789 -39.04 -25.35 -129.93
N GLU A 790 -40.11 -25.54 -130.70
CA GLU A 790 -41.23 -24.58 -130.73
C GLU A 790 -41.95 -24.56 -129.36
N MET A 791 -41.51 -23.66 -128.47
CA MET A 791 -42.20 -23.36 -127.21
C MET A 791 -43.65 -23.01 -127.50
N ASP A 792 -44.53 -23.91 -127.08
CA ASP A 792 -45.98 -23.79 -127.11
C ASP A 792 -46.43 -22.40 -126.60
N VAL A 793 -47.43 -21.84 -127.28
CA VAL A 793 -47.96 -20.50 -127.03
C VAL A 793 -48.52 -20.39 -125.61
N GLU A 794 -49.14 -21.47 -125.10
CA GLU A 794 -49.69 -21.49 -123.75
C GLU A 794 -48.57 -21.56 -122.70
N GLN A 795 -47.54 -22.40 -122.91
CA GLN A 795 -46.33 -22.41 -122.07
C GLN A 795 -45.54 -21.08 -122.10
N ARG A 796 -45.41 -20.41 -123.24
CA ARG A 796 -44.72 -19.11 -123.32
C ARG A 796 -45.48 -18.02 -122.56
N ARG A 797 -46.82 -18.03 -122.67
CA ARG A 797 -47.74 -17.14 -121.95
C ARG A 797 -47.67 -17.36 -120.44
N ASP A 798 -47.60 -18.62 -119.99
CA ASP A 798 -47.48 -18.94 -118.56
C ASP A 798 -46.10 -18.54 -117.99
N HIS A 799 -45.02 -18.72 -118.74
CA HIS A 799 -43.71 -18.17 -118.35
C HIS A 799 -43.74 -16.62 -118.29
N TYR A 800 -44.37 -15.95 -119.26
CA TYR A 800 -44.53 -14.50 -119.21
C TYR A 800 -45.30 -14.03 -117.97
N PHE A 801 -46.40 -14.71 -117.59
CA PHE A 801 -47.12 -14.42 -116.35
C PHE A 801 -46.29 -14.70 -115.09
N GLN A 802 -45.47 -15.77 -115.08
CA GLN A 802 -44.52 -16.02 -113.99
C GLN A 802 -43.52 -14.87 -113.84
N PHE A 803 -43.02 -14.30 -114.94
CA PHE A 803 -42.15 -13.12 -114.92
C PHE A 803 -42.86 -11.85 -114.43
N VAL A 804 -44.13 -11.61 -114.81
CA VAL A 804 -44.93 -10.50 -114.24
C VAL A 804 -45.10 -10.66 -112.71
N VAL A 805 -45.35 -11.88 -112.24
CA VAL A 805 -45.42 -12.21 -110.80
C VAL A 805 -44.05 -12.06 -110.13
N LEU A 806 -42.94 -12.40 -110.81
CA LEU A 806 -41.58 -12.24 -110.32
C LEU A 806 -41.23 -10.76 -110.14
N THR A 807 -41.52 -9.90 -111.12
CA THR A 807 -41.31 -8.45 -111.03
C THR A 807 -42.08 -7.85 -109.84
N LYS A 808 -43.36 -8.20 -109.67
CA LYS A 808 -44.15 -7.75 -108.51
C LYS A 808 -43.62 -8.28 -107.16
N ARG A 809 -43.02 -9.48 -107.14
CA ARG A 809 -42.33 -10.02 -105.95
C ARG A 809 -41.00 -9.33 -105.70
N MET A 810 -40.28 -8.91 -106.74
CA MET A 810 -39.04 -8.14 -106.66
C MET A 810 -39.29 -6.74 -106.09
N GLU A 811 -40.36 -6.06 -106.53
CA GLU A 811 -40.83 -4.83 -105.90
C GLU A 811 -41.09 -5.02 -104.40
N ALA A 812 -41.86 -6.05 -104.01
CA ALA A 812 -42.15 -6.36 -102.61
C ALA A 812 -40.90 -6.75 -101.80
N LYS A 813 -39.89 -7.35 -102.42
CA LYS A 813 -38.60 -7.70 -101.78
C LYS A 813 -37.60 -6.54 -101.72
N SER A 814 -37.79 -5.46 -102.48
CA SER A 814 -36.92 -4.27 -102.41
C SER A 814 -36.83 -3.67 -100.99
N GLY A 815 -37.96 -3.65 -100.25
CA GLY A 815 -38.00 -3.21 -98.86
C GLY A 815 -37.20 -4.11 -97.90
N LEU A 816 -37.09 -5.41 -98.20
CA LEU A 816 -36.21 -6.33 -97.46
C LEU A 816 -34.74 -6.03 -97.78
N LYS A 817 -34.39 -5.78 -99.04
CA LYS A 817 -33.02 -5.35 -99.41
C LYS A 817 -32.62 -4.05 -98.71
N VAL A 818 -33.49 -3.05 -98.67
CA VAL A 818 -33.24 -1.79 -97.94
C VAL A 818 -33.06 -2.04 -96.43
N ALA A 819 -33.82 -2.96 -95.84
CA ALA A 819 -33.64 -3.37 -94.45
C ALA A 819 -32.30 -4.09 -94.19
N VAL A 820 -31.87 -4.98 -95.09
CA VAL A 820 -30.57 -5.68 -95.03
C VAL A 820 -29.41 -4.70 -95.14
N ASN A 821 -29.41 -3.85 -96.18
CA ASN A 821 -28.37 -2.85 -96.38
C ASN A 821 -28.32 -1.88 -95.20
N GLY A 822 -29.48 -1.39 -94.72
CA GLY A 822 -29.56 -0.50 -93.56
C GLY A 822 -29.03 -1.11 -92.26
N ALA A 823 -29.35 -2.39 -91.99
CA ALA A 823 -28.82 -3.10 -90.82
C ALA A 823 -27.31 -3.36 -90.93
N GLY A 824 -26.83 -3.73 -92.13
CA GLY A 824 -25.41 -3.95 -92.39
C GLY A 824 -24.57 -2.67 -92.28
N THR A 825 -25.02 -1.56 -92.86
CA THR A 825 -24.36 -0.25 -92.74
C THR A 825 -24.30 0.23 -91.28
N GLN A 826 -25.38 0.05 -90.49
CA GLN A 826 -25.36 0.40 -89.06
C GLN A 826 -24.38 -0.45 -88.25
N LEU A 827 -24.17 -1.72 -88.62
CA LEU A 827 -23.16 -2.59 -87.98
C LEU A 827 -21.72 -2.18 -88.29
N LEU A 828 -21.48 -1.58 -89.46
CA LEU A 828 -20.17 -1.02 -89.84
C LEU A 828 -19.93 0.31 -89.10
N GLN A 829 -20.90 1.22 -89.14
CA GLN A 829 -20.82 2.53 -88.46
C GLN A 829 -20.58 2.41 -86.95
N MET A 830 -21.32 1.52 -86.25
CA MET A 830 -21.10 1.24 -84.81
C MET A 830 -19.78 0.49 -84.49
N ARG A 831 -18.91 0.25 -85.48
CA ARG A 831 -17.52 -0.16 -85.27
C ARG A 831 -16.56 0.96 -85.65
N GLU A 832 -16.80 1.67 -86.76
CA GLU A 832 -16.04 2.87 -87.13
C GLU A 832 -16.03 3.90 -85.98
N GLU A 833 -17.17 4.06 -85.28
CA GLU A 833 -17.31 4.88 -84.06
C GLU A 833 -16.51 4.36 -82.84
N GLU A 834 -16.19 3.06 -82.77
CA GLU A 834 -15.40 2.47 -81.67
C GLU A 834 -13.91 2.42 -81.97
N ASP A 835 -13.53 2.13 -83.21
CA ASP A 835 -12.14 2.15 -83.67
C ASP A 835 -11.57 3.58 -83.64
N GLY A 836 -12.43 4.62 -83.73
CA GLY A 836 -12.06 6.02 -83.53
C GLY A 836 -11.75 6.42 -82.08
N ASP A 837 -12.26 5.69 -81.08
CA ASP A 837 -11.96 5.89 -79.65
C ASP A 837 -10.63 5.21 -79.23
N LEU A 838 -9.95 4.48 -80.15
CA LEU A 838 -8.78 3.64 -79.90
C LEU A 838 -7.50 4.14 -80.58
N GLU A 839 -7.10 5.38 -80.29
CA GLU A 839 -5.88 6.03 -80.84
C GLU A 839 -4.55 5.51 -80.25
N ILE A 840 -4.52 4.31 -79.64
CA ILE A 840 -3.33 3.75 -78.97
C ILE A 840 -3.12 2.27 -79.35
N ASN A 841 -1.89 1.93 -79.75
CA ASN A 841 -1.37 0.63 -80.22
C ASN A 841 -1.76 0.26 -81.67
N LEU A 842 -0.86 0.56 -82.60
CA LEU A 842 -1.01 0.32 -84.04
C LEU A 842 -0.44 -1.04 -84.54
N GLU A 843 0.21 -1.83 -83.69
CA GLU A 843 1.13 -2.90 -84.14
C GLU A 843 0.55 -4.33 -84.18
N ASP A 844 -0.65 -4.58 -83.64
CA ASP A 844 -1.25 -5.94 -83.53
C ASP A 844 -2.56 -6.12 -84.35
N LYS A 845 -2.97 -5.11 -85.14
CA LYS A 845 -4.36 -5.02 -85.67
C LYS A 845 -4.67 -5.93 -86.87
N GLU A 846 -3.66 -6.53 -87.52
CA GLU A 846 -3.83 -7.25 -88.80
C GLU A 846 -4.48 -8.65 -88.71
N THR A 847 -4.65 -9.22 -87.51
CA THR A 847 -5.02 -10.65 -87.36
C THR A 847 -6.51 -10.91 -87.03
N SER A 848 -7.34 -9.88 -86.88
CA SER A 848 -8.68 -9.98 -86.26
C SER A 848 -9.88 -9.64 -87.18
N GLU A 849 -9.72 -9.67 -88.50
CA GLU A 849 -10.73 -9.17 -89.47
C GLU A 849 -11.65 -10.16 -90.25
N PRO A 850 -11.76 -11.47 -89.96
CA PRO A 850 -12.54 -12.38 -90.83
C PRO A 850 -14.04 -12.02 -90.93
N ASP A 851 -14.59 -11.42 -89.86
CA ASP A 851 -16.02 -11.13 -89.72
C ASP A 851 -16.45 -9.79 -90.37
N LEU A 852 -15.55 -8.79 -90.41
CA LEU A 852 -15.79 -7.53 -91.15
C LEU A 852 -15.81 -7.79 -92.65
N CYS A 853 -14.80 -8.52 -93.13
CA CYS A 853 -14.73 -8.99 -94.51
C CYS A 853 -15.98 -9.78 -94.89
N SER A 854 -16.50 -10.64 -93.99
CA SER A 854 -17.75 -11.37 -94.20
C SER A 854 -18.97 -10.45 -94.41
N ILE A 855 -19.26 -9.52 -93.49
CA ILE A 855 -20.45 -8.64 -93.61
C ILE A 855 -20.34 -7.72 -94.85
N ASN A 856 -19.18 -7.12 -95.09
CA ASN A 856 -18.95 -6.23 -96.23
C ASN A 856 -19.00 -6.99 -97.57
N ALA A 857 -18.43 -8.20 -97.64
CA ALA A 857 -18.53 -9.05 -98.83
C ALA A 857 -19.98 -9.54 -99.06
N GLN A 858 -20.71 -9.94 -98.02
CA GLN A 858 -22.13 -10.31 -98.14
C GLN A 858 -22.98 -9.16 -98.68
N LEU A 859 -22.80 -7.94 -98.15
CA LEU A 859 -23.48 -6.74 -98.68
C LEU A 859 -23.16 -6.52 -100.16
N ARG A 860 -21.88 -6.54 -100.55
CA ARG A 860 -21.44 -6.36 -101.95
C ARG A 860 -21.98 -7.46 -102.87
N GLN A 861 -22.00 -8.71 -102.41
CA GLN A 861 -22.49 -9.85 -103.19
C GLN A 861 -24.01 -9.77 -103.38
N MET A 862 -24.78 -9.47 -102.33
CA MET A 862 -26.23 -9.27 -102.45
C MET A 862 -26.58 -8.06 -103.34
N GLU A 863 -25.80 -6.99 -103.29
CA GLU A 863 -25.97 -5.82 -104.16
C GLU A 863 -25.71 -6.17 -105.64
N LEU A 864 -24.67 -6.97 -105.91
CA LEU A 864 -24.33 -7.48 -107.24
C LEU A 864 -25.40 -8.44 -107.79
N ASP A 865 -25.85 -9.42 -107.00
CA ASP A 865 -26.83 -10.41 -107.45
C ASP A 865 -28.23 -9.81 -107.64
N TRP A 866 -28.62 -8.86 -106.79
CA TRP A 866 -29.82 -8.06 -107.02
C TRP A 866 -29.70 -7.22 -108.31
N SER A 867 -28.54 -6.62 -108.57
CA SER A 867 -28.31 -5.82 -109.79
C SER A 867 -28.38 -6.69 -111.06
N ARG A 868 -27.89 -7.94 -111.00
CA ARG A 868 -28.05 -8.93 -112.06
C ARG A 868 -29.52 -9.29 -112.28
N LEU A 869 -30.28 -9.56 -111.21
CA LEU A 869 -31.72 -9.85 -111.31
C LEU A 869 -32.51 -8.68 -111.93
N LEU A 870 -32.19 -7.44 -111.58
CA LEU A 870 -32.79 -6.24 -112.20
C LEU A 870 -32.49 -6.12 -113.70
N ALA A 871 -31.34 -6.61 -114.17
CA ALA A 871 -30.97 -6.60 -115.58
C ALA A 871 -31.62 -7.75 -116.37
N ASP A 872 -31.62 -8.96 -115.81
CA ASP A 872 -32.04 -10.18 -116.52
C ASP A 872 -33.56 -10.33 -116.64
N VAL A 873 -34.32 -9.87 -115.62
CA VAL A 873 -35.78 -9.98 -115.59
C VAL A 873 -36.46 -9.26 -116.77
N PRO A 874 -36.16 -7.96 -117.06
CA PRO A 874 -36.74 -7.28 -118.21
C PRO A 874 -36.30 -7.88 -119.55
N VAL A 875 -35.05 -8.34 -119.67
CA VAL A 875 -34.51 -8.93 -120.91
C VAL A 875 -35.22 -10.25 -121.24
N THR A 876 -35.38 -11.13 -120.25
CA THR A 876 -36.06 -12.42 -120.44
C THR A 876 -37.57 -12.21 -120.63
N GLN A 877 -38.19 -11.26 -119.91
CA GLN A 877 -39.59 -10.89 -120.13
C GLN A 877 -39.83 -10.30 -121.54
N GLN A 878 -38.87 -9.55 -122.10
CA GLN A 878 -38.95 -9.04 -123.46
C GLN A 878 -38.70 -10.13 -124.52
N ALA A 879 -37.90 -11.16 -124.20
CA ALA A 879 -37.73 -12.34 -125.05
C ALA A 879 -39.02 -13.18 -125.10
N LEU A 880 -39.69 -13.38 -123.97
CA LEU A 880 -40.98 -14.11 -123.86
C LEU A 880 -42.18 -13.37 -124.49
N HIS A 881 -42.06 -12.07 -124.75
CA HIS A 881 -43.08 -11.24 -125.42
C HIS A 881 -42.93 -11.24 -126.96
N LYS A 882 -41.90 -11.91 -127.50
CA LYS A 882 -41.68 -12.05 -128.94
C LYS A 882 -42.16 -13.41 -129.48
#